data_AF-A0AAD2FA08-F1
#
_entry.id   AF-A0AAD2FA08-F1
#
_cell.length_a   1.000
_cell.length_b   1.000
_cell.length_c   1.000
_cell.angle_alpha   90.00
_cell.angle_beta   90.00
_cell.angle_gamma   90.00
#
_symmetry.space_group_name_H-M   'P 1'
#
loop_
_entity.id
_entity.type
_entity.pdbx_description
1 polymer ?
#
loop_
_entity_poly.entity_id
_entity_poly.type
_entity_poly.pdbx_seq_one_letter_code
_entity_poly.pdbx_strand_id
1 'polypeptide(L)'
;MSAQKNTLLKPDLPYFPEGDVDDIVVSLVRGGVVIDTIRRPLRWIDGRPAVTYRRTLWPVHDGKIYLDCSPTTLTGDEIDSGSPIGNPPNAAAPEVSTIITSWDSDQQAVISAPSSARAIVDAGPGTGKTAVACARIAHLIEEGLLEPVNCLVVSFTQTAIHEFRNRISSFLSDKAAALSIRVMTVDAYAWSIRSGFDESAALTGSYESGITSTLPVLRESPEAADYIERIEHVVVDEAQDIMGVRAEFLCEFFNRISPECGVTVFSDDAQAIYGFAENGSVQGSIENSSGEPLTKRLRKRGDFTAAALKKIHRSASPILQEIFTTVRGIVLDPSSEPTAREREVRSTIEKLAGDPALQARKIDGSTLIDTSLVLFRRRAEALQASAILNHVPHRLRLGGLPSILAPWISACFFDVTAQRICRTDFDHLWNGRVVGILPDSGDSEAAWNRLSAVAGIQGDSIDMKRLRRALARRQLPTGLCTPDFGSDGPILGTIHSSKGREAESVLLFLPTRNESNAEIEEEARIMFVGATRARAKLRTGTGFHMKAANLPGSGRAYSYLGKSGETALMTEIGREGDLRATGLVGRKFFTESDAAWAQRQCLDLGNKRTVATASQVAQIDFSYVITTDGERKIAVLSEAFNDDLWALAKVLSTNRRYRLLPPRQIKHIRLNGVRSLVVSPEDPDCERLHEPWASSGFMLAPTVIAYTKIWFQKKA
;
A
#
# COMPACT_ATOMS: atom_id res chain seq x y z
N MET A 1 12.79 62.45 56.48
CA MET A 1 13.28 61.91 57.76
C MET A 1 13.33 60.40 57.64
N SER A 2 14.54 59.83 57.77
CA SER A 2 14.92 58.46 58.19
C SER A 2 14.19 57.23 57.60
N ALA A 3 14.79 56.09 57.30
CA ALA A 3 16.16 55.57 57.21
C ALA A 3 16.03 54.07 56.85
N GLN A 4 16.84 53.56 55.89
CA GLN A 4 17.69 52.35 55.96
C GLN A 4 17.13 51.05 56.62
N LYS A 5 17.28 49.82 56.12
CA LYS A 5 18.29 49.05 55.35
C LYS A 5 17.56 47.74 54.93
N ASN A 6 17.88 47.01 53.85
CA ASN A 6 19.12 46.25 53.71
C ASN A 6 19.30 45.75 52.25
N THR A 7 20.54 45.87 51.80
CA THR A 7 21.12 45.58 50.49
C THR A 7 21.38 44.09 50.31
N LEU A 8 21.40 43.60 49.06
CA LEU A 8 22.48 42.72 48.58
C LEU A 8 22.64 42.90 47.05
N LEU A 9 23.91 43.04 46.67
CA LEU A 9 24.42 43.54 45.41
C LEU A 9 24.20 42.57 44.24
N LYS A 10 23.93 43.11 43.04
CA LYS A 10 24.24 42.42 41.78
C LYS A 10 25.77 42.35 41.62
N PRO A 11 26.36 41.19 41.33
CA PRO A 11 27.69 41.11 40.75
C PRO A 11 27.59 40.89 39.23
N ASP A 12 28.11 41.87 38.48
CA ASP A 12 28.93 41.78 37.28
C ASP A 12 28.84 40.50 36.42
N LEU A 13 28.24 40.66 35.23
CA LEU A 13 28.50 39.79 34.08
C LEU A 13 29.85 40.19 33.47
N PRO A 14 30.83 39.27 33.34
CA PRO A 14 32.03 39.56 32.58
C PRO A 14 31.74 39.47 31.07
N TYR A 15 31.95 40.59 30.40
CA TYR A 15 32.18 40.67 28.96
C TYR A 15 33.48 39.91 28.62
N PHE A 16 33.42 38.96 27.68
CA PHE A 16 34.60 38.40 27.03
C PHE A 16 34.46 38.46 25.50
N PRO A 17 35.57 38.67 24.78
CA PRO A 17 35.61 39.28 23.46
C PRO A 17 35.50 38.23 22.34
N GLU A 18 35.14 38.68 21.14
CA GLU A 18 35.42 37.95 19.91
C GLU A 18 36.94 37.79 19.75
N GLY A 19 37.44 36.54 19.75
CA GLY A 19 38.85 36.22 19.50
C GLY A 19 39.18 34.75 19.72
N ASP A 20 39.59 34.07 18.63
CA ASP A 20 40.20 32.74 18.49
C ASP A 20 39.68 31.60 19.39
N VAL A 21 38.80 30.77 18.83
CA VAL A 21 38.43 29.49 19.43
C VAL A 21 39.53 28.48 19.08
N ASP A 22 40.39 28.15 20.03
CA ASP A 22 41.36 27.07 19.86
C ASP A 22 40.62 25.76 19.55
N ASP A 23 40.77 25.31 18.31
CA ASP A 23 40.27 24.03 17.85
C ASP A 23 41.03 22.91 18.57
N ILE A 24 40.32 22.14 19.41
CA ILE A 24 40.88 20.99 20.10
C ILE A 24 40.65 19.71 19.30
N VAL A 25 41.62 18.80 19.35
CA VAL A 25 41.51 17.46 18.78
C VAL A 25 40.99 16.52 19.87
N VAL A 26 39.90 15.82 19.59
CA VAL A 26 39.33 14.83 20.51
C VAL A 26 39.02 13.51 19.83
N SER A 27 39.24 12.42 20.55
CA SER A 27 38.93 11.07 20.06
C SER A 27 37.47 10.69 20.37
N LEU A 28 36.79 10.11 19.40
CA LEU A 28 35.46 9.52 19.55
C LEU A 28 35.60 8.10 20.08
N VAL A 29 34.99 7.82 21.24
CA VAL A 29 35.03 6.49 21.86
C VAL A 29 33.65 5.86 21.82
N ARG A 30 33.55 4.62 21.34
CA ARG A 30 32.34 3.79 21.35
C ARG A 30 32.68 2.35 21.68
N GLY A 31 31.94 1.71 22.59
CA GLY A 31 32.27 0.41 23.17
C GLY A 31 33.63 0.37 23.87
N GLY A 32 34.13 1.51 24.37
CA GLY A 32 35.48 1.62 24.94
C GLY A 32 36.64 1.67 23.93
N VAL A 33 36.35 1.63 22.62
CA VAL A 33 37.34 1.70 21.53
C VAL A 33 37.31 3.08 20.88
N VAL A 34 38.48 3.64 20.56
CA VAL A 34 38.57 4.87 19.75
C VAL A 34 38.18 4.53 18.32
N ILE A 35 37.08 5.10 17.85
CA ILE A 35 36.54 4.84 16.50
C ILE A 35 36.95 5.92 15.49
N ASP A 36 37.30 7.12 15.94
CA ASP A 36 37.62 8.27 15.09
C ASP A 36 38.29 9.40 15.92
N THR A 37 38.82 10.43 15.27
CA THR A 37 39.37 11.63 15.91
C THR A 37 38.94 12.88 15.15
N ILE A 38 38.30 13.82 15.85
CA ILE A 38 37.74 15.03 15.25
C ILE A 38 38.41 16.28 15.83
N ARG A 39 38.57 17.31 15.00
CA ARG A 39 38.98 18.65 15.43
C ARG A 39 37.76 19.56 15.50
N ARG A 40 37.48 20.14 16.65
CA ARG A 40 36.30 20.98 16.87
C ARG A 40 36.61 22.17 17.78
N PRO A 41 35.86 23.28 17.62
CA PRO A 41 36.00 24.43 18.51
C PRO A 41 35.70 24.03 19.95
N LEU A 42 36.60 24.34 20.87
CA LEU A 42 36.38 24.11 22.30
C LEU A 42 35.20 24.95 22.80
N ARG A 43 34.29 24.31 23.52
CA ARG A 43 33.16 24.93 24.23
C ARG A 43 33.22 24.56 25.70
N TRP A 44 32.38 25.20 26.52
CA TRP A 44 32.29 24.95 27.94
C TRP A 44 30.83 24.71 28.36
N ILE A 45 30.59 23.67 29.17
CA ILE A 45 29.30 23.38 29.83
C ILE A 45 29.59 23.20 31.32
N ASP A 46 28.92 23.96 32.19
CA ASP A 46 29.06 23.85 33.65
C ASP A 46 30.53 23.82 34.15
N GLY A 47 31.39 24.64 33.51
CA GLY A 47 32.82 24.71 33.83
C GLY A 47 33.67 23.55 33.31
N ARG A 48 33.14 22.67 32.45
CA ARG A 48 33.86 21.55 31.81
C ARG A 48 34.05 21.78 30.30
N PRO A 49 35.19 21.36 29.72
CA PRO A 49 35.41 21.44 28.28
C PRO A 49 34.45 20.52 27.53
N ALA A 50 33.95 20.95 26.37
CA ALA A 50 32.98 20.24 25.55
C ALA A 50 33.19 20.53 24.05
N VAL A 51 32.72 19.65 23.17
CA VAL A 51 32.70 19.86 21.71
C VAL A 51 31.38 19.43 21.09
N THR A 52 31.04 19.99 19.93
CA THR A 52 29.83 19.61 19.20
C THR A 52 30.10 18.42 18.26
N TYR A 53 29.35 17.34 18.41
CA TYR A 53 29.34 16.18 17.51
C TYR A 53 27.91 15.76 17.16
N ARG A 54 27.61 15.62 15.86
CA ARG A 54 26.26 15.35 15.32
C ARG A 54 25.17 16.27 15.91
N ARG A 55 25.42 17.59 15.84
CA ARG A 55 24.52 18.65 16.35
C ARG A 55 24.21 18.60 17.85
N THR A 56 24.97 17.82 18.63
CA THR A 56 24.82 17.70 20.09
C THR A 56 26.13 18.07 20.78
N LEU A 57 26.08 18.71 21.96
CA LEU A 57 27.27 19.04 22.75
C LEU A 57 27.67 17.83 23.60
N TRP A 58 28.96 17.50 23.59
CA TRP A 58 29.53 16.38 24.34
C TRP A 58 30.64 16.89 25.26
N PRO A 59 30.62 16.57 26.57
CA PRO A 59 31.73 16.88 27.47
C PRO A 59 32.98 16.09 27.07
N VAL A 60 34.13 16.77 27.11
CA VAL A 60 35.44 16.21 26.82
C VAL A 60 36.07 15.73 28.13
N HIS A 61 36.47 14.46 28.14
CA HIS A 61 37.17 13.82 29.25
C HIS A 61 38.52 13.32 28.74
N ASP A 62 39.62 13.91 29.22
CA ASP A 62 40.99 13.57 28.82
C ASP A 62 41.21 13.51 27.29
N GLY A 63 40.65 14.50 26.57
CA GLY A 63 40.73 14.58 25.12
C GLY A 63 39.83 13.58 24.37
N LYS A 64 38.81 13.00 25.03
CA LYS A 64 37.88 12.03 24.44
C LYS A 64 36.43 12.43 24.67
N ILE A 65 35.54 12.03 23.75
CA ILE A 65 34.10 12.03 23.98
C ILE A 65 33.55 10.61 23.84
N TYR A 66 32.66 10.21 24.76
CA TYR A 66 32.17 8.83 24.88
C TYR A 66 30.74 8.73 24.37
N LEU A 67 30.55 8.14 23.19
CA LEU A 67 29.27 8.13 22.47
C LEU A 67 28.24 7.13 23.02
N ASP A 68 28.63 6.27 23.96
CA ASP A 68 27.73 5.34 24.65
C ASP A 68 27.07 5.94 25.89
N CYS A 69 27.50 7.14 26.29
CA CYS A 69 26.87 7.92 27.35
C CYS A 69 25.81 8.85 26.76
N SER A 70 24.76 9.17 27.52
CA SER A 70 23.80 10.19 27.09
C SER A 70 24.48 11.57 27.05
N PRO A 71 24.36 12.34 25.96
CA PRO A 71 24.77 13.74 25.96
C PRO A 71 23.93 14.49 27.01
N THR A 72 24.58 15.27 27.88
CA THR A 72 23.91 15.87 29.03
C THR A 72 22.86 16.90 28.60
N THR A 73 21.59 16.59 28.80
CA THR A 73 20.48 17.56 28.80
C THR A 73 20.52 18.38 30.09
N LEU A 74 20.35 19.71 29.99
CA LEU A 74 20.18 20.62 31.11
C LEU A 74 19.04 20.14 32.03
N THR A 75 19.33 19.79 33.28
CA THR A 75 18.48 20.04 34.47
C THR A 75 19.26 19.68 35.74
N GLY A 76 19.06 20.47 36.78
CA GLY A 76 19.74 20.35 38.07
C GLY A 76 19.22 19.21 38.96
N ASP A 77 20.05 18.94 39.96
CA ASP A 77 19.82 18.24 41.21
C ASP A 77 19.82 16.69 41.24
N GLU A 78 20.94 16.23 41.77
CA GLU A 78 21.15 15.18 42.79
C GLU A 78 21.19 13.69 42.43
N ILE A 79 22.28 13.11 42.94
CA ILE A 79 22.72 11.72 42.95
C ILE A 79 21.99 11.00 44.09
N ASP A 80 21.41 9.82 43.83
CA ASP A 80 21.36 8.79 44.86
C ASP A 80 21.52 7.37 44.28
N SER A 81 22.10 6.55 45.15
CA SER A 81 22.76 5.28 45.04
C SER A 81 21.80 4.07 45.15
N GLY A 82 22.01 3.05 44.30
CA GLY A 82 21.30 1.77 44.41
C GLY A 82 21.83 0.69 43.45
N SER A 83 22.36 -0.39 44.02
CA SER A 83 23.01 -1.56 43.41
C SER A 83 22.14 -2.41 42.44
N PRO A 84 22.74 -3.34 41.66
CA PRO A 84 22.19 -3.82 40.40
C PRO A 84 21.23 -5.01 40.58
N ILE A 85 20.09 -4.97 39.89
CA ILE A 85 19.23 -6.15 39.66
C ILE A 85 19.56 -6.69 38.25
N GLY A 86 19.93 -7.96 38.19
CA GLY A 86 20.41 -8.63 36.99
C GLY A 86 19.36 -8.72 35.88
N ASN A 87 19.80 -8.43 34.65
CA ASN A 87 19.04 -8.72 33.44
C ASN A 87 19.06 -10.24 33.15
N PRO A 88 17.92 -10.86 32.84
CA PRO A 88 17.90 -12.17 32.19
C PRO A 88 18.44 -12.05 30.76
N PRO A 89 18.88 -13.17 30.13
CA PRO A 89 19.63 -13.15 28.88
C PRO A 89 18.78 -12.58 27.75
N ASN A 90 19.25 -11.45 27.19
CA ASN A 90 18.66 -10.85 26.01
C ASN A 90 18.86 -11.81 24.83
N ALA A 91 17.77 -12.37 24.32
CA ALA A 91 17.75 -13.09 23.06
C ALA A 91 18.25 -12.14 21.97
N ALA A 92 19.27 -12.58 21.24
CA ALA A 92 19.94 -11.81 20.19
C ALA A 92 18.92 -11.17 19.23
N ALA A 93 18.93 -9.84 19.18
CA ALA A 93 18.36 -9.11 18.05
C ALA A 93 19.11 -9.54 16.77
N PRO A 94 18.39 -9.75 15.64
CA PRO A 94 19.03 -10.22 14.42
C PRO A 94 20.02 -9.16 13.92
N GLU A 95 21.27 -9.58 13.72
CA GLU A 95 22.29 -8.76 13.06
C GLU A 95 21.81 -8.37 11.66
N VAL A 96 21.82 -7.06 11.39
CA VAL A 96 21.55 -6.50 10.07
C VAL A 96 22.69 -6.91 9.15
N SER A 97 22.45 -7.90 8.29
CA SER A 97 23.42 -8.30 7.28
C SER A 97 23.68 -7.14 6.32
N THR A 98 24.90 -6.61 6.34
CA THR A 98 25.44 -5.79 5.26
C THR A 98 25.42 -6.60 3.97
N ILE A 99 24.45 -6.35 3.10
CA ILE A 99 24.38 -6.96 1.78
C ILE A 99 25.51 -6.35 0.94
N ILE A 100 26.63 -7.06 0.82
CA ILE A 100 27.59 -6.81 -0.26
C ILE A 100 26.93 -7.36 -1.54
N THR A 101 26.17 -6.52 -2.24
CA THR A 101 25.59 -6.88 -3.54
C THR A 101 26.69 -6.77 -4.60
N SER A 102 27.19 -7.90 -5.09
CA SER A 102 28.00 -7.92 -6.31
C SER A 102 27.07 -7.70 -7.51
N TRP A 103 27.13 -6.52 -8.14
CA TRP A 103 26.39 -6.21 -9.37
C TRP A 103 27.00 -6.92 -10.58
N ASP A 104 26.16 -7.40 -11.51
CA ASP A 104 26.67 -7.88 -12.80
C ASP A 104 27.03 -6.73 -13.74
N SER A 105 27.63 -7.04 -14.90
CA SER A 105 28.12 -6.03 -15.85
C SER A 105 27.00 -5.15 -16.41
N ASP A 106 25.82 -5.70 -16.68
CA ASP A 106 24.69 -4.94 -17.22
C ASP A 106 24.14 -3.99 -16.15
N GLN A 107 24.03 -4.46 -14.89
CA GLN A 107 23.62 -3.66 -13.74
C GLN A 107 24.62 -2.54 -13.45
N GLN A 108 25.92 -2.87 -13.42
CA GLN A 108 26.98 -1.90 -13.16
C GLN A 108 27.01 -0.81 -14.23
N ALA A 109 26.83 -1.17 -15.52
CA ALA A 109 26.78 -0.20 -16.61
C ALA A 109 25.65 0.82 -16.45
N VAL A 110 24.48 0.40 -15.94
CA VAL A 110 23.37 1.33 -15.64
C VAL A 110 23.67 2.16 -14.38
N ILE A 111 24.23 1.55 -13.33
CA ILE A 111 24.53 2.25 -12.08
C ILE A 111 25.57 3.36 -12.30
N SER A 112 26.67 3.06 -12.99
CA SER A 112 27.79 3.99 -13.19
C SER A 112 27.69 4.85 -14.45
N ALA A 113 26.54 4.84 -15.16
CA ALA A 113 26.37 5.74 -16.30
C ALA A 113 26.41 7.22 -15.85
N PRO A 114 26.87 8.16 -16.69
CA PRO A 114 26.96 9.57 -16.35
C PRO A 114 25.67 10.15 -15.73
N SER A 115 25.78 11.18 -14.89
CA SER A 115 24.64 11.80 -14.20
C SER A 115 23.59 12.35 -15.18
N SER A 116 24.03 12.88 -16.33
CA SER A 116 23.18 13.39 -17.42
C SER A 116 22.65 12.30 -18.37
N ALA A 117 23.05 11.03 -18.19
CA ALA A 117 22.65 9.96 -19.10
C ALA A 117 21.13 9.74 -19.09
N ARG A 118 20.57 9.65 -20.29
CA ARG A 118 19.16 9.30 -20.54
C ARG A 118 19.08 7.90 -21.13
N ALA A 119 18.46 6.98 -20.41
CA ALA A 119 18.41 5.57 -20.77
C ALA A 119 17.02 4.96 -20.55
N ILE A 120 16.59 4.13 -21.50
CA ILE A 120 15.47 3.19 -21.34
C ILE A 120 16.09 1.82 -21.10
N VAL A 121 15.84 1.28 -19.91
CA VAL A 121 16.37 0.00 -19.43
C VAL A 121 15.29 -1.08 -19.56
N ASP A 122 15.48 -2.00 -20.50
CA ASP A 122 14.66 -3.22 -20.62
C ASP A 122 15.08 -4.23 -19.56
N ALA A 123 14.22 -4.46 -18.57
CA ALA A 123 14.54 -5.24 -17.38
C ALA A 123 13.48 -6.32 -17.14
N GLY A 124 13.79 -7.55 -17.55
CA GLY A 124 12.92 -8.71 -17.31
C GLY A 124 12.67 -8.99 -15.82
N PRO A 125 11.73 -9.89 -15.49
CA PRO A 125 11.40 -10.23 -14.11
C PRO A 125 12.63 -10.74 -13.34
N GLY A 126 12.86 -10.16 -12.16
CA GLY A 126 13.92 -10.60 -11.27
C GLY A 126 15.34 -10.22 -11.67
N THR A 127 15.50 -9.32 -12.65
CA THR A 127 16.81 -8.80 -13.09
C THR A 127 17.37 -7.69 -12.19
N GLY A 128 16.61 -7.27 -11.17
CA GLY A 128 17.04 -6.28 -10.19
C GLY A 128 16.65 -4.83 -10.51
N LYS A 129 15.71 -4.59 -11.44
CA LYS A 129 15.15 -3.27 -11.83
C LYS A 129 15.13 -2.22 -10.70
N THR A 130 14.36 -2.45 -9.63
CA THR A 130 14.25 -1.55 -8.47
C THR A 130 15.56 -1.42 -7.69
N ALA A 131 16.35 -2.50 -7.58
CA ALA A 131 17.64 -2.48 -6.91
C ALA A 131 18.66 -1.61 -7.66
N VAL A 132 18.75 -1.78 -8.98
CA VAL A 132 19.61 -1.00 -9.89
C VAL A 132 19.19 0.47 -9.87
N ALA A 133 17.88 0.76 -9.89
CA ALA A 133 17.36 2.11 -9.79
C ALA A 133 17.79 2.81 -8.48
N CYS A 134 17.62 2.14 -7.34
CA CYS A 134 18.04 2.67 -6.04
C CYS A 134 19.56 2.81 -5.94
N ALA A 135 20.32 1.83 -6.44
CA ALA A 135 21.78 1.84 -6.41
C ALA A 135 22.36 2.93 -7.30
N ARG A 136 21.75 3.22 -8.46
CA ARG A 136 22.12 4.35 -9.32
C ARG A 136 21.93 5.69 -8.61
N ILE A 137 20.78 5.90 -7.96
CA ILE A 137 20.52 7.13 -7.18
C ILE A 137 21.54 7.26 -6.06
N ALA A 138 21.77 6.20 -5.29
CA ALA A 138 22.74 6.20 -4.21
C ALA A 138 24.16 6.50 -4.72
N HIS A 139 24.59 5.85 -5.81
CA HIS A 139 25.89 6.10 -6.42
C HIS A 139 26.07 7.57 -6.84
N LEU A 140 25.08 8.17 -7.53
CA LEU A 140 25.17 9.57 -7.94
C LEU A 140 25.24 10.54 -6.75
N ILE A 141 24.53 10.26 -5.65
CA ILE A 141 24.56 11.07 -4.43
C ILE A 141 25.92 10.94 -3.73
N GLU A 142 26.41 9.71 -3.56
CA GLU A 142 27.69 9.44 -2.86
C GLU A 142 28.90 10.00 -3.61
N GLU A 143 28.85 10.04 -4.96
CA GLU A 143 29.87 10.67 -5.80
C GLU A 143 29.72 12.22 -5.86
N GLY A 144 28.72 12.79 -5.18
CA GLY A 144 28.47 14.24 -5.19
C GLY A 144 27.99 14.80 -6.53
N LEU A 145 27.41 13.95 -7.38
CA LEU A 145 26.92 14.29 -8.72
C LEU A 145 25.41 14.60 -8.76
N LEU A 146 24.70 14.36 -7.65
CA LEU A 146 23.26 14.55 -7.53
C LEU A 146 22.91 15.02 -6.12
N GLU A 147 22.23 16.16 -6.03
CA GLU A 147 21.63 16.59 -4.77
C GLU A 147 20.35 15.79 -4.48
N PRO A 148 20.18 15.16 -3.29
CA PRO A 148 19.03 14.33 -2.99
C PRO A 148 17.67 15.03 -3.20
N VAL A 149 17.59 16.33 -2.90
CA VAL A 149 16.40 17.17 -3.08
C VAL A 149 16.07 17.43 -4.55
N ASN A 150 17.02 17.23 -5.47
CA ASN A 150 16.85 17.40 -6.91
C ASN A 150 16.56 16.07 -7.63
N CYS A 151 16.44 14.96 -6.89
CA CYS A 151 16.08 13.65 -7.41
C CYS A 151 14.55 13.41 -7.36
N LEU A 152 14.00 12.89 -8.46
CA LEU A 152 12.61 12.47 -8.59
C LEU A 152 12.52 10.99 -8.98
N VAL A 153 11.75 10.21 -8.22
CA VAL A 153 11.35 8.85 -8.55
C VAL A 153 9.85 8.79 -8.74
N VAL A 154 9.40 8.41 -9.92
CA VAL A 154 7.99 8.20 -10.25
C VAL A 154 7.70 6.74 -10.57
N SER A 155 6.60 6.22 -10.03
CA SER A 155 6.10 4.87 -10.33
C SER A 155 4.61 4.88 -10.64
N PHE A 156 4.10 3.81 -11.24
CA PHE A 156 2.66 3.63 -11.47
C PHE A 156 1.90 3.29 -10.18
N THR A 157 2.53 2.63 -9.21
CA THR A 157 1.83 2.13 -8.01
C THR A 157 2.37 2.72 -6.71
N GLN A 158 1.50 2.84 -5.70
CA GLN A 158 1.88 3.29 -4.35
C GLN A 158 2.75 2.27 -3.61
N THR A 159 2.60 0.97 -3.89
CA THR A 159 3.41 -0.08 -3.26
C THR A 159 4.90 0.10 -3.56
N ALA A 160 5.23 0.45 -4.82
CA ALA A 160 6.61 0.70 -5.23
C ALA A 160 7.26 1.86 -4.46
N ILE A 161 6.50 2.90 -4.09
CA ILE A 161 7.03 4.08 -3.39
C ILE A 161 7.68 3.71 -2.05
N HIS A 162 6.99 2.90 -1.24
CA HIS A 162 7.52 2.48 0.06
C HIS A 162 8.76 1.61 -0.09
N GLU A 163 8.76 0.73 -1.09
CA GLU A 163 9.91 -0.10 -1.41
C GLU A 163 11.13 0.75 -1.83
N PHE A 164 10.93 1.74 -2.70
CA PHE A 164 11.98 2.67 -3.12
C PHE A 164 12.57 3.44 -1.93
N ARG A 165 11.74 4.01 -1.06
CA ARG A 165 12.23 4.76 0.12
C ARG A 165 13.10 3.90 1.03
N ASN A 166 12.61 2.71 1.38
CA ASN A 166 13.34 1.79 2.26
C ASN A 166 14.65 1.35 1.61
N ARG A 167 14.63 1.04 0.31
CA ARG A 167 15.80 0.52 -0.41
C ARG A 167 16.85 1.59 -0.67
N ILE A 168 16.46 2.80 -1.08
CA ILE A 168 17.39 3.93 -1.23
C ILE A 168 18.06 4.23 0.12
N SER A 169 17.28 4.28 1.21
CA SER A 169 17.83 4.48 2.56
C SER A 169 18.81 3.38 2.99
N SER A 170 18.72 2.18 2.42
CA SER A 170 19.65 1.08 2.72
C SER A 170 20.96 1.16 1.93
N PHE A 171 20.98 1.90 0.82
CA PHE A 171 22.18 2.06 -0.03
C PHE A 171 22.95 3.35 0.24
N LEU A 172 22.30 4.37 0.83
CA LEU A 172 22.95 5.61 1.22
C LEU A 172 23.69 5.48 2.56
N SER A 173 24.85 6.11 2.66
CA SER A 173 25.59 6.27 3.90
C SER A 173 24.85 7.20 4.88
N ASP A 174 24.31 8.31 4.37
CA ASP A 174 23.40 9.20 5.10
C ASP A 174 21.93 8.79 4.86
N LYS A 175 21.35 8.10 5.84
CA LYS A 175 19.94 7.71 5.81
C LYS A 175 18.97 8.90 5.80
N ALA A 176 19.39 10.07 6.30
CA ALA A 176 18.54 11.25 6.30
C ALA A 176 18.39 11.85 4.89
N ALA A 177 19.42 11.71 4.03
CA ALA A 177 19.36 12.13 2.63
C ALA A 177 18.23 11.43 1.86
N ALA A 178 17.93 10.16 2.19
CA ALA A 178 16.83 9.41 1.58
C ALA A 178 15.45 10.08 1.77
N LEU A 179 15.25 10.82 2.86
CA LEU A 179 13.99 11.53 3.14
C LEU A 179 13.79 12.75 2.23
N SER A 180 14.87 13.29 1.67
CA SER A 180 14.84 14.46 0.78
C SER A 180 14.50 14.09 -0.67
N ILE A 181 14.61 12.80 -1.03
CA ILE A 181 14.32 12.31 -2.38
C ILE A 181 12.81 12.25 -2.59
N ARG A 182 12.35 12.89 -3.67
CA ARG A 182 10.93 12.87 -4.04
C ARG A 182 10.58 11.51 -4.66
N VAL A 183 9.94 10.63 -3.89
CA VAL A 183 9.39 9.34 -4.38
C VAL A 183 7.86 9.38 -4.37
N MET A 184 7.22 9.27 -5.54
CA MET A 184 5.78 9.49 -5.71
C MET A 184 5.18 8.70 -6.87
N THR A 185 3.84 8.62 -6.94
CA THR A 185 3.17 8.12 -8.16
C THR A 185 3.10 9.24 -9.20
N VAL A 186 2.89 8.89 -10.46
CA VAL A 186 2.65 9.88 -11.53
C VAL A 186 1.51 10.84 -11.17
N ASP A 187 0.39 10.31 -10.69
CA ASP A 187 -0.77 11.11 -10.25
C ASP A 187 -0.43 12.06 -9.09
N ALA A 188 0.33 11.58 -8.10
CA ALA A 188 0.74 12.41 -6.97
C ALA A 188 1.72 13.51 -7.39
N TYR A 189 2.59 13.22 -8.37
CA TYR A 189 3.49 14.23 -8.92
C TYR A 189 2.73 15.31 -9.69
N ALA A 190 1.83 14.92 -10.58
CA ALA A 190 0.96 15.86 -11.30
C ALA A 190 0.18 16.75 -10.32
N TRP A 191 -0.42 16.14 -9.29
CA TRP A 191 -1.08 16.89 -8.23
C TRP A 191 -0.15 17.85 -7.49
N SER A 192 1.10 17.45 -7.19
CA SER A 192 2.07 18.33 -6.51
C SER A 192 2.42 19.57 -7.32
N ILE A 193 2.50 19.45 -8.66
CA ILE A 193 2.70 20.59 -9.55
C ILE A 193 1.45 21.48 -9.52
N ARG A 194 0.27 20.90 -9.77
CA ARG A 194 -0.96 21.69 -9.82
C ARG A 194 -1.24 22.41 -8.50
N SER A 195 -1.20 21.71 -7.37
CA SER A 195 -1.44 22.33 -6.07
C SER A 195 -0.36 23.33 -5.63
N GLY A 196 0.84 23.28 -6.22
CA GLY A 196 1.91 24.24 -5.98
C GLY A 196 1.81 25.51 -6.81
N PHE A 197 1.22 25.44 -8.02
CA PHE A 197 1.29 26.51 -9.02
C PHE A 197 -0.08 26.92 -9.61
N ASP A 198 -1.18 26.36 -9.12
CA ASP A 198 -2.55 26.74 -9.47
C ASP A 198 -3.34 26.99 -8.17
N GLU A 199 -3.63 28.26 -7.86
CA GLU A 199 -4.37 28.66 -6.65
C GLU A 199 -5.81 28.10 -6.63
N SER A 200 -6.36 27.75 -7.80
CA SER A 200 -7.68 27.12 -7.93
C SER A 200 -7.65 25.60 -7.79
N ALA A 201 -6.47 25.01 -7.54
CA ALA A 201 -6.29 23.57 -7.47
C ALA A 201 -7.17 22.94 -6.37
N ALA A 202 -8.15 22.17 -6.81
CA ALA A 202 -9.00 21.37 -5.94
C ALA A 202 -8.93 19.88 -6.34
N LEU A 203 -9.00 19.01 -5.32
CA LEU A 203 -9.16 17.56 -5.51
C LEU A 203 -10.61 17.26 -5.92
N THR A 204 -10.99 17.67 -7.12
CA THR A 204 -12.33 17.44 -7.69
C THR A 204 -12.21 16.68 -9.01
N GLY A 205 -13.00 15.62 -9.19
CA GLY A 205 -13.02 14.82 -10.42
C GLY A 205 -12.31 13.48 -10.32
N SER A 206 -12.07 12.84 -11.47
CA SER A 206 -11.32 11.57 -11.56
C SER A 206 -9.81 11.82 -11.57
N TYR A 207 -9.01 10.78 -11.35
CA TYR A 207 -7.55 10.86 -11.48
C TYR A 207 -7.12 11.37 -12.86
N GLU A 208 -7.79 10.91 -13.92
CA GLU A 208 -7.51 11.38 -15.29
C GLU A 208 -7.80 12.87 -15.44
N SER A 209 -8.97 13.34 -14.97
CA SER A 209 -9.29 14.77 -14.99
C SER A 209 -8.27 15.59 -14.21
N GLY A 210 -7.76 15.07 -13.10
CA GLY A 210 -6.70 15.72 -12.31
C GLY A 210 -5.41 15.92 -13.10
N ILE A 211 -4.96 14.89 -13.82
CA ILE A 211 -3.76 14.96 -14.67
C ILE A 211 -4.00 15.89 -15.86
N THR A 212 -5.14 15.75 -16.56
CA THR A 212 -5.48 16.62 -17.69
C THR A 212 -5.48 18.09 -17.29
N SER A 213 -5.99 18.41 -16.10
CA SER A 213 -6.00 19.78 -15.57
C SER A 213 -4.62 20.29 -15.15
N THR A 214 -3.61 19.41 -15.02
CA THR A 214 -2.23 19.79 -14.69
C THR A 214 -1.44 20.18 -15.95
N LEU A 215 -1.80 19.64 -17.12
CA LEU A 215 -1.08 19.91 -18.37
C LEU A 215 -0.96 21.40 -18.73
N PRO A 216 -2.00 22.25 -18.57
CA PRO A 216 -1.86 23.69 -18.80
C PRO A 216 -0.85 24.35 -17.87
N VAL A 217 -0.88 24.03 -16.57
CA VAL A 217 0.07 24.56 -15.57
C VAL A 217 1.50 24.22 -15.97
N LEU A 218 1.75 22.97 -16.37
CA LEU A 218 3.05 22.51 -16.83
C LEU A 218 3.51 23.19 -18.12
N ARG A 219 2.58 23.61 -18.98
CA ARG A 219 2.87 24.25 -20.27
C ARG A 219 3.08 25.75 -20.17
N GLU A 220 2.39 26.39 -19.24
CA GLU A 220 2.17 27.85 -19.25
C GLU A 220 2.72 28.58 -18.02
N SER A 221 2.88 27.93 -16.85
CA SER A 221 3.40 28.60 -15.64
C SER A 221 4.94 28.70 -15.67
N PRO A 222 5.50 29.93 -15.62
CA PRO A 222 6.93 30.13 -15.48
C PRO A 222 7.48 29.56 -14.16
N GLU A 223 6.72 29.71 -13.06
CA GLU A 223 7.12 29.23 -11.73
C GLU A 223 7.21 27.70 -11.70
N ALA A 224 6.27 27.01 -12.36
CA ALA A 224 6.32 25.58 -12.53
C ALA A 224 7.52 25.15 -13.38
N ALA A 225 7.87 25.91 -14.42
CA ALA A 225 9.05 25.65 -15.24
C ALA A 225 10.35 25.77 -14.42
N ASP A 226 10.52 26.86 -13.66
CA ASP A 226 11.68 27.06 -12.77
C ASP A 226 11.81 25.96 -11.72
N TYR A 227 10.68 25.49 -11.17
CA TYR A 227 10.66 24.38 -10.23
C TYR A 227 11.12 23.07 -10.85
N ILE A 228 10.70 22.80 -12.09
CA ILE A 228 11.03 21.57 -12.82
C ILE A 228 12.48 21.58 -13.31
N GLU A 229 13.00 22.74 -13.70
CA GLU A 229 14.38 22.89 -14.19
C GLU A 229 15.43 22.50 -13.14
N ARG A 230 15.10 22.61 -11.84
CA ARG A 230 15.95 22.19 -10.71
C ARG A 230 16.10 20.69 -10.58
N ILE A 231 15.32 19.88 -11.30
CA ILE A 231 15.42 18.43 -11.22
C ILE A 231 16.67 17.98 -11.99
N GLU A 232 17.58 17.31 -11.30
CA GLU A 232 18.86 16.83 -11.85
C GLU A 232 18.79 15.37 -12.32
N HIS A 233 17.93 14.57 -11.69
CA HIS A 233 17.78 13.17 -12.07
C HIS A 233 16.35 12.65 -11.87
N VAL A 234 15.85 11.94 -12.88
CA VAL A 234 14.52 11.30 -12.86
C VAL A 234 14.65 9.80 -13.04
N VAL A 235 14.00 9.04 -12.17
CA VAL A 235 13.78 7.59 -12.35
C VAL A 235 12.29 7.34 -12.59
N VAL A 236 11.99 6.62 -13.67
CA VAL A 236 10.64 6.11 -13.95
C VAL A 236 10.62 4.61 -13.79
N ASP A 237 9.83 4.12 -12.85
CA ASP A 237 9.59 2.70 -12.66
C ASP A 237 8.24 2.25 -13.25
N GLU A 238 8.15 0.97 -13.59
CA GLU A 238 7.03 0.32 -14.29
C GLU A 238 6.49 1.12 -15.49
N ALA A 239 7.41 1.63 -16.31
CA ALA A 239 7.07 2.51 -17.44
C ALA A 239 6.16 1.83 -18.48
N GLN A 240 6.17 0.50 -18.56
CA GLN A 240 5.25 -0.27 -19.43
C GLN A 240 3.77 -0.06 -19.09
N ASP A 241 3.45 0.34 -17.85
CA ASP A 241 2.07 0.51 -17.38
C ASP A 241 1.61 1.98 -17.42
N ILE A 242 2.50 2.90 -17.81
CA ILE A 242 2.17 4.32 -17.95
C ILE A 242 1.62 4.58 -19.35
N MET A 243 0.30 4.78 -19.42
CA MET A 243 -0.46 4.98 -20.67
C MET A 243 -1.38 6.21 -20.61
N GLY A 244 -1.97 6.56 -21.75
CA GLY A 244 -2.97 7.65 -21.85
C GLY A 244 -2.44 9.00 -21.36
N VAL A 245 -3.26 9.69 -20.55
CA VAL A 245 -2.95 11.03 -20.03
C VAL A 245 -1.72 11.07 -19.12
N ARG A 246 -1.39 9.97 -18.42
CA ARG A 246 -0.17 9.86 -17.61
C ARG A 246 1.09 9.87 -18.47
N ALA A 247 1.05 9.15 -19.60
CA ALA A 247 2.14 9.16 -20.57
C ALA A 247 2.28 10.53 -21.24
N GLU A 248 1.16 11.19 -21.57
CA GLU A 248 1.18 12.56 -22.10
C GLU A 248 1.82 13.54 -21.11
N PHE A 249 1.39 13.52 -19.84
CA PHE A 249 1.95 14.35 -18.79
C PHE A 249 3.47 14.14 -18.63
N LEU A 250 3.94 12.90 -18.59
CA LEU A 250 5.38 12.64 -18.49
C LEU A 250 6.14 13.07 -19.75
N CYS A 251 5.57 12.92 -20.95
CA CYS A 251 6.18 13.43 -22.16
C CYS A 251 6.33 14.96 -22.15
N GLU A 252 5.29 15.70 -21.71
CA GLU A 252 5.37 17.16 -21.55
C GLU A 252 6.41 17.52 -20.49
N PHE A 253 6.43 16.82 -19.36
CA PHE A 253 7.41 17.03 -18.30
C PHE A 253 8.85 16.83 -18.83
N PHE A 254 9.10 15.79 -19.63
CA PHE A 254 10.41 15.55 -20.24
C PHE A 254 10.79 16.56 -21.33
N ASN A 255 9.84 17.33 -21.86
CA ASN A 255 10.15 18.47 -22.74
C ASN A 255 10.63 19.70 -21.96
N ARG A 256 10.36 19.76 -20.64
CA ARG A 256 10.60 20.94 -19.79
C ARG A 256 11.81 20.80 -18.88
N ILE A 257 12.21 19.58 -18.51
CA ILE A 257 13.43 19.37 -17.72
C ILE A 257 14.69 19.81 -18.48
N SER A 258 15.71 20.22 -17.74
CA SER A 258 17.03 20.56 -18.30
C SER A 258 17.58 19.44 -19.20
N PRO A 259 18.21 19.74 -20.34
CA PRO A 259 18.90 18.74 -21.17
C PRO A 259 19.94 17.92 -20.39
N GLU A 260 20.58 18.54 -19.39
CA GLU A 260 21.58 17.90 -18.52
C GLU A 260 20.95 17.02 -17.44
N CYS A 261 19.63 17.08 -17.24
CA CYS A 261 18.93 16.18 -16.33
C CYS A 261 19.02 14.74 -16.86
N GLY A 262 19.57 13.84 -16.03
CA GLY A 262 19.58 12.42 -16.32
C GLY A 262 18.19 11.81 -16.17
N VAL A 263 17.89 10.81 -17.00
CA VAL A 263 16.59 10.13 -16.95
C VAL A 263 16.79 8.62 -17.12
N THR A 264 16.39 7.84 -16.13
CA THR A 264 16.47 6.38 -16.18
C THR A 264 15.07 5.79 -16.16
N VAL A 265 14.65 5.19 -17.27
CA VAL A 265 13.30 4.63 -17.45
C VAL A 265 13.37 3.12 -17.48
N PHE A 266 12.82 2.48 -16.46
CA PHE A 266 12.81 1.03 -16.35
C PHE A 266 11.49 0.46 -16.86
N SER A 267 11.57 -0.52 -17.78
CA SER A 267 10.40 -1.19 -18.37
C SER A 267 10.55 -2.71 -18.47
N ASP A 268 9.43 -3.42 -18.48
CA ASP A 268 9.31 -4.78 -19.02
C ASP A 268 8.04 -4.92 -19.84
N ASP A 269 8.16 -4.81 -21.17
CA ASP A 269 6.99 -4.82 -22.08
C ASP A 269 6.21 -6.16 -21.99
N ALA A 270 6.87 -7.25 -21.57
CA ALA A 270 6.23 -8.56 -21.35
C ALA A 270 5.30 -8.58 -20.11
N GLN A 271 5.47 -7.63 -19.19
CA GLN A 271 4.63 -7.50 -17.99
C GLN A 271 3.55 -6.42 -18.13
N ALA A 272 3.37 -5.80 -19.30
CA ALA A 272 2.34 -4.79 -19.54
C ALA A 272 0.92 -5.38 -19.46
N ILE A 273 0.23 -5.17 -18.34
CA ILE A 273 -1.13 -5.70 -18.09
C ILE A 273 -2.11 -4.67 -17.51
N TYR A 274 -1.71 -3.41 -17.32
CA TYR A 274 -2.64 -2.34 -16.89
C TYR A 274 -3.26 -1.57 -18.05
N GLY A 275 -2.75 -1.74 -19.27
CA GLY A 275 -3.21 -1.00 -20.47
C GLY A 275 -4.65 -1.27 -20.90
N PHE A 276 -5.28 -2.31 -20.35
CA PHE A 276 -6.65 -2.72 -20.63
C PHE A 276 -7.50 -2.85 -19.34
N ALA A 277 -7.00 -2.36 -18.20
CA ALA A 277 -7.57 -2.69 -16.89
C ALA A 277 -9.06 -2.32 -16.77
N GLU A 278 -9.85 -3.39 -16.58
CA GLU A 278 -11.24 -3.50 -16.11
C GLU A 278 -12.40 -3.12 -17.05
N ASN A 279 -12.42 -3.66 -18.28
CA ASN A 279 -13.68 -3.77 -19.05
C ASN A 279 -14.20 -5.21 -19.16
N GLY A 280 -14.56 -5.77 -18.00
CA GLY A 280 -15.52 -6.88 -17.94
C GLY A 280 -16.98 -6.43 -17.81
N SER A 281 -17.25 -5.12 -17.60
CA SER A 281 -18.60 -4.50 -17.58
C SER A 281 -18.56 -3.08 -17.00
N VAL A 282 -18.03 -2.13 -17.75
CA VAL A 282 -18.45 -0.72 -17.62
C VAL A 282 -18.64 -0.16 -19.02
N GLN A 283 -19.83 -0.36 -19.56
CA GLN A 283 -20.34 0.47 -20.65
C GLN A 283 -20.72 1.81 -20.02
N GLY A 284 -19.70 2.64 -19.81
CA GLY A 284 -19.78 3.89 -19.07
C GLY A 284 -18.39 4.50 -18.86
N SER A 285 -17.96 5.31 -19.83
CA SER A 285 -16.88 6.30 -19.69
C SER A 285 -15.44 5.80 -19.44
N ILE A 286 -15.00 4.78 -20.18
CA ILE A 286 -13.58 4.63 -20.57
C ILE A 286 -13.53 4.37 -22.08
N GLU A 287 -14.16 5.25 -22.86
CA GLU A 287 -13.80 5.43 -24.26
C GLU A 287 -12.67 6.47 -24.27
N ASN A 288 -11.45 6.05 -24.63
CA ASN A 288 -10.25 6.86 -24.98
C ASN A 288 -8.93 6.60 -24.22
N SER A 289 -8.74 5.46 -23.54
CA SER A 289 -7.40 5.07 -23.03
C SER A 289 -6.54 4.31 -24.06
N SER A 290 -6.87 4.35 -25.36
CA SER A 290 -6.08 3.75 -26.46
C SER A 290 -4.87 4.62 -26.85
N GLY A 291 -4.09 5.05 -25.87
CA GLY A 291 -2.87 5.83 -26.07
C GLY A 291 -1.63 4.95 -26.18
N GLU A 292 -0.67 5.36 -27.00
CA GLU A 292 0.66 4.73 -27.06
C GLU A 292 1.35 4.76 -25.67
N PRO A 293 1.93 3.63 -25.18
CA PRO A 293 2.65 3.59 -23.89
C PRO A 293 3.82 4.56 -23.84
N LEU A 294 4.16 5.03 -22.63
CA LEU A 294 5.28 5.96 -22.41
C LEU A 294 6.58 5.47 -23.04
N THR A 295 6.92 4.19 -22.87
CA THR A 295 8.16 3.60 -23.38
C THR A 295 8.29 3.75 -24.89
N LYS A 296 7.19 3.52 -25.63
CA LYS A 296 7.16 3.66 -27.08
C LYS A 296 7.23 5.13 -27.52
N ARG A 297 6.62 6.06 -26.76
CA ARG A 297 6.77 7.50 -26.99
C ARG A 297 8.21 7.97 -26.80
N LEU A 298 8.87 7.53 -25.72
CA LEU A 298 10.25 7.92 -25.41
C LEU A 298 11.25 7.37 -26.42
N ARG A 299 11.08 6.11 -26.87
CA ARG A 299 11.90 5.51 -27.94
C ARG A 299 11.88 6.32 -29.25
N LYS A 300 10.82 7.09 -29.52
CA LYS A 300 10.71 7.93 -30.72
C LYS A 300 11.43 9.28 -30.63
N ARG A 301 11.80 9.73 -29.42
CA ARG A 301 12.41 11.06 -29.21
C ARG A 301 13.88 11.11 -29.65
N GLY A 302 14.58 9.98 -29.64
CA GLY A 302 15.99 9.87 -30.03
C GLY A 302 17.00 10.36 -28.99
N ASP A 303 16.56 10.98 -27.89
CA ASP A 303 17.39 11.46 -26.76
C ASP A 303 17.63 10.40 -25.68
N PHE A 304 17.15 9.15 -25.87
CA PHE A 304 17.32 8.05 -24.94
C PHE A 304 18.15 6.91 -25.55
N THR A 305 19.16 6.47 -24.80
CA THR A 305 19.92 5.25 -25.09
C THR A 305 19.17 4.00 -24.63
N ALA A 306 19.39 2.87 -25.29
CA ALA A 306 18.83 1.59 -24.87
C ALA A 306 19.84 0.81 -24.01
N ALA A 307 19.37 0.30 -22.88
CA ALA A 307 20.10 -0.64 -22.03
C ALA A 307 19.21 -1.85 -21.71
N ALA A 308 19.80 -2.97 -21.29
CA ALA A 308 19.04 -4.15 -20.90
C ALA A 308 19.69 -4.86 -19.71
N LEU A 309 18.87 -5.34 -18.77
CA LEU A 309 19.32 -6.21 -17.68
C LEU A 309 18.93 -7.65 -18.02
N LYS A 310 19.92 -8.53 -18.18
CA LYS A 310 19.69 -9.89 -18.72
C LYS A 310 19.69 -10.98 -17.64
N LYS A 311 20.54 -10.84 -16.62
CA LYS A 311 20.72 -11.87 -15.60
C LYS A 311 19.61 -11.83 -14.55
N ILE A 312 19.03 -12.99 -14.23
CA ILE A 312 17.98 -13.12 -13.22
C ILE A 312 18.62 -13.42 -11.86
N HIS A 313 18.30 -12.60 -10.87
CA HIS A 313 18.78 -12.70 -9.48
C HIS A 313 17.69 -13.05 -8.47
N ARG A 314 16.40 -12.96 -8.87
CA ARG A 314 15.24 -13.23 -7.98
C ARG A 314 15.17 -14.68 -7.48
N SER A 315 15.61 -15.62 -8.30
CA SER A 315 15.41 -17.06 -8.06
C SER A 315 16.70 -17.81 -8.32
N ALA A 316 17.07 -18.70 -7.39
CA ALA A 316 18.11 -19.70 -7.59
C ALA A 316 17.61 -20.96 -8.32
N SER A 317 16.29 -21.13 -8.48
CA SER A 317 15.69 -22.26 -9.19
C SER A 317 15.96 -22.16 -10.70
N PRO A 318 16.67 -23.14 -11.32
CA PRO A 318 16.93 -23.15 -12.76
C PRO A 318 15.65 -23.17 -13.59
N ILE A 319 14.63 -23.90 -13.10
CA ILE A 319 13.31 -23.99 -13.74
C ILE A 319 12.66 -22.61 -13.84
N LEU A 320 12.67 -21.83 -12.74
CA LEU A 320 12.07 -20.50 -12.76
C LEU A 320 12.86 -19.54 -13.66
N GLN A 321 14.20 -19.63 -13.68
CA GLN A 321 15.03 -18.84 -14.59
C GLN A 321 14.73 -19.15 -16.06
N GLU A 322 14.54 -20.43 -16.39
CA GLU A 322 14.13 -20.88 -17.72
C GLU A 322 12.73 -20.37 -18.08
N ILE A 323 11.75 -20.49 -17.18
CA ILE A 323 10.39 -19.95 -17.39
C ILE A 323 10.46 -18.44 -17.67
N PHE A 324 11.20 -17.69 -16.85
CA PHE A 324 11.28 -16.23 -16.96
C PHE A 324 11.94 -15.80 -18.26
N THR A 325 12.89 -16.57 -18.78
CA THR A 325 13.62 -16.25 -20.01
C THR A 325 12.84 -16.69 -21.24
N THR A 326 12.45 -17.96 -21.31
CA THR A 326 11.79 -18.57 -22.47
C THR A 326 10.40 -18.00 -22.68
N VAL A 327 9.58 -17.93 -21.64
CA VAL A 327 8.20 -17.41 -21.76
C VAL A 327 8.21 -15.92 -22.10
N ARG A 328 9.16 -15.15 -21.56
CA ARG A 328 9.33 -13.74 -21.93
C ARG A 328 9.63 -13.59 -23.42
N GLY A 329 10.52 -14.43 -23.97
CA GLY A 329 10.83 -14.45 -25.39
C GLY A 329 9.58 -14.70 -26.25
N ILE A 330 8.78 -15.70 -25.87
CA ILE A 330 7.52 -16.03 -26.57
C ILE A 330 6.52 -14.87 -26.50
N VAL A 331 6.34 -14.26 -25.32
CA VAL A 331 5.42 -13.13 -25.12
C VAL A 331 5.81 -11.91 -25.96
N LEU A 332 7.10 -11.65 -26.09
CA LEU A 332 7.63 -10.50 -26.83
C LEU A 332 7.76 -10.73 -28.33
N ASP A 333 7.61 -11.96 -28.83
CA ASP A 333 7.76 -12.28 -30.25
C ASP A 333 6.55 -11.78 -31.07
N PRO A 334 6.72 -10.72 -31.89
CA PRO A 334 5.62 -10.17 -32.68
C PRO A 334 5.25 -11.04 -33.89
N SER A 335 6.08 -12.03 -34.25
CA SER A 335 5.89 -12.85 -35.46
C SER A 335 4.86 -13.97 -35.29
N SER A 336 4.64 -14.42 -34.06
CA SER A 336 3.66 -15.45 -33.74
C SER A 336 2.23 -14.88 -33.71
N GLU A 337 1.26 -15.63 -34.25
CA GLU A 337 -0.17 -15.28 -34.15
C GLU A 337 -0.62 -15.35 -32.68
N PRO A 338 -1.47 -14.41 -32.18
CA PRO A 338 -1.81 -14.32 -30.75
C PRO A 338 -2.29 -15.63 -30.11
N THR A 339 -3.13 -16.40 -30.80
CA THR A 339 -3.65 -17.69 -30.29
C THR A 339 -2.56 -18.76 -30.22
N ALA A 340 -1.66 -18.80 -31.20
CA ALA A 340 -0.49 -19.68 -31.16
C ALA A 340 0.44 -19.30 -29.99
N ARG A 341 0.71 -18.00 -29.82
CA ARG A 341 1.53 -17.46 -28.73
C ARG A 341 0.96 -17.79 -27.35
N GLU A 342 -0.33 -17.57 -27.11
CA GLU A 342 -1.00 -17.92 -25.84
C GLU A 342 -0.85 -19.41 -25.52
N ARG A 343 -1.06 -20.26 -26.52
CA ARG A 343 -0.96 -21.71 -26.37
C ARG A 343 0.46 -22.15 -26.03
N GLU A 344 1.45 -21.54 -26.67
CA GLU A 344 2.85 -21.81 -26.44
C GLU A 344 3.29 -21.36 -25.04
N VAL A 345 2.89 -20.16 -24.61
CA VAL A 345 3.11 -19.65 -23.24
C VAL A 345 2.54 -20.63 -22.22
N ARG A 346 1.27 -21.03 -22.38
CA ARG A 346 0.59 -21.98 -21.49
C ARG A 346 1.34 -23.31 -21.41
N SER A 347 1.57 -23.93 -22.57
CA SER A 347 2.23 -25.23 -22.68
C SER A 347 3.62 -25.21 -22.04
N THR A 348 4.38 -24.12 -22.26
CA THR A 348 5.72 -23.95 -21.70
C THR A 348 5.69 -23.81 -20.18
N ILE A 349 4.78 -22.99 -19.65
CA ILE A 349 4.61 -22.82 -18.20
C ILE A 349 4.20 -24.15 -17.55
N GLU A 350 3.22 -24.86 -18.10
CA GLU A 350 2.73 -26.14 -17.57
C GLU A 350 3.84 -27.21 -17.59
N LYS A 351 4.56 -27.34 -18.70
CA LYS A 351 5.65 -28.30 -18.85
C LYS A 351 6.80 -28.04 -17.87
N LEU A 352 7.24 -26.79 -17.74
CA LEU A 352 8.39 -26.44 -16.90
C LEU A 352 8.04 -26.47 -15.41
N ALA A 353 6.81 -26.11 -15.01
CA ALA A 353 6.38 -26.21 -13.61
C ALA A 353 6.33 -27.66 -13.09
N GLY A 354 6.15 -28.65 -13.99
CA GLY A 354 6.39 -30.08 -13.72
C GLY A 354 5.34 -30.82 -12.86
N ASP A 355 4.43 -30.12 -12.19
CA ASP A 355 3.35 -30.72 -11.40
C ASP A 355 2.11 -31.05 -12.27
N PRO A 356 1.39 -32.17 -12.03
CA PRO A 356 0.13 -32.45 -12.70
C PRO A 356 -0.87 -31.33 -12.41
N ALA A 357 -1.51 -30.80 -13.47
CA ALA A 357 -2.43 -29.67 -13.39
C ALA A 357 -3.54 -29.92 -12.35
N LEU A 358 -3.47 -29.22 -11.22
CA LEU A 358 -4.47 -29.28 -10.17
C LEU A 358 -5.75 -28.58 -10.63
N GLN A 359 -6.91 -29.23 -10.46
CA GLN A 359 -8.19 -28.55 -10.71
C GLN A 359 -8.50 -27.62 -9.54
N ALA A 360 -8.86 -26.36 -9.79
CA ALA A 360 -9.15 -25.37 -8.74
C ALA A 360 -10.19 -25.84 -7.71
N ARG A 361 -11.18 -26.64 -8.14
CA ARG A 361 -12.19 -27.24 -7.25
C ARG A 361 -11.65 -28.26 -6.25
N LYS A 362 -10.42 -28.74 -6.44
CA LYS A 362 -9.72 -29.72 -5.60
C LYS A 362 -8.53 -29.10 -4.86
N ILE A 363 -8.49 -27.78 -4.76
CA ILE A 363 -7.41 -27.09 -4.04
C ILE A 363 -7.34 -27.59 -2.59
N ASP A 364 -6.14 -28.00 -2.19
CA ASP A 364 -5.84 -28.48 -0.84
C ASP A 364 -4.99 -27.43 -0.12
N GLY A 365 -5.61 -26.72 0.81
CA GLY A 365 -4.95 -25.65 1.55
C GLY A 365 -3.94 -26.14 2.60
N SER A 366 -3.88 -27.44 2.91
CA SER A 366 -2.83 -27.99 3.79
C SER A 366 -1.43 -27.90 3.17
N THR A 367 -1.36 -27.76 1.84
CA THR A 367 -0.10 -27.63 1.10
C THR A 367 0.38 -26.18 0.94
N LEU A 368 -0.37 -25.22 1.46
CA LEU A 368 -0.09 -23.79 1.33
C LEU A 368 0.54 -23.25 2.62
N ILE A 369 1.62 -22.49 2.48
CA ILE A 369 2.25 -21.75 3.59
C ILE A 369 1.76 -20.30 3.61
N ASP A 370 1.96 -19.59 4.73
CA ASP A 370 1.48 -18.20 4.92
C ASP A 370 1.96 -17.25 3.81
N THR A 371 3.19 -17.43 3.34
CA THR A 371 3.82 -16.61 2.29
C THR A 371 3.40 -16.99 0.87
N SER A 372 2.53 -18.00 0.69
CA SER A 372 2.13 -18.48 -0.63
C SER A 372 1.17 -17.52 -1.33
N LEU A 373 1.28 -17.42 -2.65
CA LEU A 373 0.27 -16.79 -3.51
C LEU A 373 -0.53 -17.83 -4.28
N VAL A 374 -1.85 -17.71 -4.22
CA VAL A 374 -2.78 -18.49 -5.05
C VAL A 374 -3.46 -17.55 -6.03
N LEU A 375 -3.10 -17.67 -7.29
CA LEU A 375 -3.42 -16.68 -8.32
C LEU A 375 -4.45 -17.20 -9.31
N PHE A 376 -5.46 -16.39 -9.57
CA PHE A 376 -6.53 -16.67 -10.53
C PHE A 376 -6.64 -15.56 -11.58
N ARG A 377 -7.29 -15.86 -12.71
CA ARG A 377 -7.52 -14.87 -13.75
C ARG A 377 -8.63 -13.89 -13.37
N ARG A 378 -9.75 -14.41 -12.85
CA ARG A 378 -10.96 -13.62 -12.58
C ARG A 378 -11.27 -13.53 -11.08
N ARG A 379 -11.90 -12.42 -10.68
CA ARG A 379 -12.33 -12.19 -9.28
C ARG A 379 -13.24 -13.30 -8.77
N ALA A 380 -14.22 -13.71 -9.58
CA ALA A 380 -15.15 -14.80 -9.26
C ALA A 380 -14.43 -16.12 -8.94
N GLU A 381 -13.30 -16.41 -9.60
CA GLU A 381 -12.51 -17.61 -9.33
C GLU A 381 -11.79 -17.55 -7.99
N ALA A 382 -11.14 -16.42 -7.68
CA ALA A 382 -10.48 -16.23 -6.39
C ALA A 382 -11.48 -16.28 -5.22
N LEU A 383 -12.65 -15.67 -5.41
CA LEU A 383 -13.75 -15.72 -4.47
C LEU A 383 -14.33 -17.15 -4.32
N GLN A 384 -14.47 -17.90 -5.41
CA GLN A 384 -14.89 -19.30 -5.37
C GLN A 384 -13.84 -20.20 -4.68
N ALA A 385 -12.56 -19.95 -4.90
CA ALA A 385 -11.48 -20.67 -4.24
C ALA A 385 -11.45 -20.37 -2.74
N SER A 386 -11.60 -19.11 -2.36
CA SER A 386 -11.84 -18.73 -0.96
C SER A 386 -13.05 -19.48 -0.43
N ALA A 387 -14.12 -19.58 -1.23
CA ALA A 387 -15.33 -20.27 -0.82
C ALA A 387 -15.07 -21.75 -0.45
N ILE A 388 -14.21 -22.43 -1.19
CA ILE A 388 -13.79 -23.83 -0.98
C ILE A 388 -12.82 -23.95 0.21
N LEU A 389 -11.86 -23.05 0.33
CA LEU A 389 -10.86 -23.00 1.40
C LEU A 389 -11.40 -22.38 2.70
N ASN A 390 -12.69 -22.50 2.97
CA ASN A 390 -13.34 -21.87 4.13
C ASN A 390 -12.73 -22.28 5.49
N HIS A 391 -12.14 -23.47 5.57
CA HIS A 391 -11.52 -24.04 6.76
C HIS A 391 -10.06 -23.62 6.91
N VAL A 392 -9.40 -23.18 5.83
CA VAL A 392 -7.98 -22.79 5.83
C VAL A 392 -7.87 -21.28 5.99
N PRO A 393 -7.15 -20.75 6.99
CA PRO A 393 -6.94 -19.31 7.09
C PRO A 393 -6.30 -18.79 5.81
N HIS A 394 -6.80 -17.66 5.29
CA HIS A 394 -6.26 -17.06 4.09
C HIS A 394 -6.67 -15.59 3.99
N ARG A 395 -5.82 -14.83 3.29
CA ARG A 395 -6.04 -13.43 2.96
C ARG A 395 -6.56 -13.33 1.53
N LEU A 396 -7.46 -12.38 1.28
CA LEU A 396 -7.96 -12.10 -0.06
C LEU A 396 -7.40 -10.78 -0.57
N ARG A 397 -6.89 -10.79 -1.80
CA ARG A 397 -6.43 -9.61 -2.51
C ARG A 397 -7.11 -9.55 -3.86
N LEU A 398 -8.04 -8.62 -4.03
CA LEU A 398 -8.82 -8.48 -5.25
C LEU A 398 -8.74 -7.04 -5.74
N GLY A 399 -8.52 -6.86 -7.04
CA GLY A 399 -8.63 -5.54 -7.67
C GLY A 399 -10.04 -4.97 -7.44
N GLY A 400 -10.18 -3.65 -7.38
CA GLY A 400 -11.47 -2.97 -7.19
C GLY A 400 -12.17 -3.25 -5.84
N LEU A 401 -11.48 -3.81 -4.85
CA LEU A 401 -11.89 -3.69 -3.44
C LEU A 401 -11.14 -2.51 -2.80
N PRO A 402 -11.76 -1.76 -1.87
CA PRO A 402 -11.13 -0.62 -1.23
C PRO A 402 -9.98 -1.07 -0.32
N SER A 403 -8.99 -0.20 -0.15
CA SER A 403 -8.00 -0.39 0.91
C SER A 403 -8.69 -0.36 2.26
N ILE A 404 -8.31 -1.28 3.15
CA ILE A 404 -8.95 -1.46 4.44
C ILE A 404 -8.19 -0.66 5.48
N LEU A 405 -8.84 0.26 6.19
CA LEU A 405 -8.24 0.89 7.36
C LEU A 405 -8.00 -0.14 8.46
N ALA A 406 -6.79 -0.11 9.02
CA ALA A 406 -6.37 -1.08 10.02
C ALA A 406 -7.35 -1.12 11.21
N PRO A 407 -7.75 -2.32 11.67
CA PRO A 407 -8.83 -2.47 12.66
C PRO A 407 -8.51 -1.85 14.02
N TRP A 408 -7.23 -1.76 14.38
CA TRP A 408 -6.79 -1.19 15.65
C TRP A 408 -7.17 0.29 15.79
N ILE A 409 -7.34 1.03 14.68
CA ILE A 409 -7.70 2.45 14.71
C ILE A 409 -9.07 2.62 15.36
N SER A 410 -10.10 1.97 14.81
CA SER A 410 -11.43 2.01 15.40
C SER A 410 -11.46 1.30 16.74
N ALA A 411 -10.72 0.21 16.95
CA ALA A 411 -10.66 -0.44 18.26
C ALA A 411 -10.23 0.54 19.38
N CYS A 412 -9.22 1.38 19.12
CA CYS A 412 -8.80 2.40 20.06
C CYS A 412 -9.84 3.52 20.22
N PHE A 413 -10.49 3.97 19.15
CA PHE A 413 -11.20 5.26 19.15
C PHE A 413 -12.72 5.20 19.04
N PHE A 414 -13.36 4.04 18.90
CA PHE A 414 -14.80 3.96 18.58
C PHE A 414 -15.72 4.65 19.62
N ASP A 415 -15.29 4.73 20.88
CA ASP A 415 -16.01 5.37 21.98
C ASP A 415 -15.30 6.61 22.55
N VAL A 416 -14.29 7.12 21.85
CA VAL A 416 -13.48 8.26 22.29
C VAL A 416 -14.02 9.55 21.68
N THR A 417 -14.53 10.46 22.52
CA THR A 417 -15.11 11.75 22.10
C THR A 417 -14.19 12.95 22.37
N ALA A 418 -13.01 12.71 22.96
CA ALA A 418 -12.02 13.75 23.22
C ALA A 418 -11.53 14.38 21.90
N GLN A 419 -11.35 15.70 21.90
CA GLN A 419 -10.86 16.44 20.72
C GLN A 419 -9.38 16.17 20.44
N ARG A 420 -8.63 15.79 21.47
CA ARG A 420 -7.20 15.47 21.40
C ARG A 420 -6.91 14.20 22.18
N ILE A 421 -5.93 13.44 21.72
CA ILE A 421 -5.40 12.26 22.40
C ILE A 421 -3.90 12.43 22.53
N CYS A 422 -3.38 12.30 23.75
CA CYS A 422 -1.95 12.27 24.02
C CYS A 422 -1.39 10.85 23.90
N ARG A 423 -0.05 10.73 23.91
CA ARG A 423 0.62 9.44 23.77
C ARG A 423 0.21 8.43 24.86
N THR A 424 0.12 8.88 26.12
CA THR A 424 -0.22 8.01 27.25
C THR A 424 -1.64 7.43 27.14
N ASP A 425 -2.62 8.25 26.76
CA ASP A 425 -3.99 7.80 26.56
C ASP A 425 -4.10 6.78 25.43
N PHE A 426 -3.35 7.00 24.35
CA PHE A 426 -3.27 6.05 23.25
C PHE A 426 -2.67 4.71 23.67
N ASP A 427 -1.56 4.70 24.41
CA ASP A 427 -0.93 3.46 24.88
C ASP A 427 -1.87 2.69 25.83
N HIS A 428 -2.65 3.38 26.68
CA HIS A 428 -3.70 2.74 27.49
C HIS A 428 -4.78 2.07 26.65
N LEU A 429 -5.29 2.77 25.62
CA LEU A 429 -6.28 2.20 24.69
C LEU A 429 -5.71 1.01 23.91
N TRP A 430 -4.47 1.13 23.43
CA TRP A 430 -3.77 0.08 22.71
C TRP A 430 -3.63 -1.19 23.54
N ASN A 431 -3.12 -1.07 24.77
CA ASN A 431 -2.92 -2.20 25.67
C ASN A 431 -4.24 -2.88 26.04
N GLY A 432 -5.32 -2.12 26.22
CA GLY A 432 -6.62 -2.67 26.58
C GLY A 432 -7.42 -3.29 25.42
N ARG A 433 -7.16 -2.89 24.17
CA ARG A 433 -8.05 -3.19 23.04
C ARG A 433 -7.38 -3.78 21.80
N VAL A 434 -6.06 -3.73 21.71
CA VAL A 434 -5.30 -4.23 20.56
C VAL A 434 -4.46 -5.43 20.96
N VAL A 435 -3.70 -5.32 22.04
CA VAL A 435 -2.83 -6.40 22.53
C VAL A 435 -3.66 -7.66 22.82
N GLY A 436 -3.29 -8.78 22.20
CA GLY A 436 -3.99 -10.07 22.33
C GLY A 436 -5.29 -10.22 21.52
N ILE A 437 -5.92 -9.13 21.08
CA ILE A 437 -7.17 -9.15 20.29
C ILE A 437 -6.88 -9.02 18.78
N LEU A 438 -5.96 -8.12 18.43
CA LEU A 438 -5.54 -7.80 17.06
C LEU A 438 -4.01 -7.96 16.94
N PRO A 439 -3.47 -9.18 17.07
CA PRO A 439 -2.03 -9.42 17.21
C PRO A 439 -1.20 -8.95 16.00
N ASP A 440 -1.80 -8.88 14.82
CA ASP A 440 -1.13 -8.50 13.56
C ASP A 440 -1.04 -6.97 13.36
N SER A 441 -1.37 -6.18 14.39
CA SER A 441 -1.40 -4.70 14.32
C SER A 441 -0.04 -4.02 14.43
N GLY A 442 1.02 -4.77 14.75
CA GLY A 442 2.36 -4.25 15.04
C GLY A 442 2.50 -3.80 16.50
N ASP A 443 3.39 -2.83 16.74
CA ASP A 443 3.62 -2.23 18.06
C ASP A 443 3.00 -0.83 18.20
N SER A 444 2.81 -0.39 19.45
CA SER A 444 2.13 0.89 19.72
C SER A 444 2.95 2.11 19.26
N GLU A 445 4.28 2.02 19.25
CA GLU A 445 5.14 3.12 18.84
C GLU A 445 5.04 3.38 17.34
N ALA A 446 5.15 2.33 16.54
CA ALA A 446 4.95 2.40 15.10
C ALA A 446 3.54 2.88 14.74
N ALA A 447 2.52 2.42 15.45
CA ALA A 447 1.13 2.86 15.26
C ALA A 447 0.95 4.35 15.57
N TRP A 448 1.49 4.82 16.68
CA TRP A 448 1.47 6.24 17.07
C TRP A 448 2.18 7.13 16.05
N ASN A 449 3.35 6.72 15.57
CA ASN A 449 4.11 7.47 14.58
C ASN A 449 3.33 7.61 13.27
N ARG A 450 2.62 6.54 12.85
CA ARG A 450 1.74 6.57 11.67
C ARG A 450 0.53 7.49 11.86
N LEU A 451 -0.11 7.49 13.04
CA LEU A 451 -1.19 8.43 13.35
C LEU A 451 -0.71 9.87 13.33
N SER A 452 0.42 10.13 13.99
CA SER A 452 1.04 11.45 14.13
C SER A 452 1.41 12.05 12.77
N ALA A 453 1.92 11.23 11.85
CA ALA A 453 2.23 11.67 10.49
C ALA A 453 0.97 12.09 9.69
N VAL A 454 -0.19 11.48 9.98
CA VAL A 454 -1.45 11.74 9.27
C VAL A 454 -2.23 12.90 9.89
N ALA A 455 -2.36 12.91 11.22
CA ALA A 455 -3.10 13.93 11.97
C ALA A 455 -2.28 15.21 12.20
N GLY A 456 -0.95 15.12 12.15
CA GLY A 456 -0.06 16.13 12.68
C GLY A 456 -0.04 16.12 14.22
N ILE A 457 1.07 16.58 14.80
CA ILE A 457 1.24 16.70 16.25
C ILE A 457 1.05 18.18 16.65
N GLN A 458 0.28 18.42 17.72
CA GLN A 458 0.24 19.70 18.41
C GLN A 458 0.62 19.48 19.88
N GLY A 459 1.82 19.90 20.28
CA GLY A 459 2.39 19.55 21.58
C GLY A 459 2.77 18.07 21.62
N ASP A 460 2.18 17.30 22.56
CA ASP A 460 2.32 15.84 22.68
C ASP A 460 1.00 15.10 22.40
N SER A 461 0.16 15.69 21.54
CA SER A 461 -1.17 15.15 21.24
C SER A 461 -1.55 15.28 19.77
N ILE A 462 -2.42 14.38 19.32
CA ILE A 462 -3.00 14.39 17.97
C ILE A 462 -4.40 15.00 18.00
N ASP A 463 -4.75 15.76 16.95
CA ASP A 463 -6.09 16.31 16.75
C ASP A 463 -7.02 15.27 16.12
N MET A 464 -8.06 14.86 16.85
CA MET A 464 -8.97 13.80 16.42
C MET A 464 -9.87 14.24 15.26
N LYS A 465 -10.20 15.53 15.15
CA LYS A 465 -10.99 16.06 14.04
C LYS A 465 -10.18 16.02 12.74
N ARG A 466 -8.91 16.39 12.79
CA ARG A 466 -7.98 16.31 11.65
C ARG A 466 -7.73 14.86 11.25
N LEU A 467 -7.55 13.96 12.22
CA LEU A 467 -7.42 12.52 11.96
C LEU A 467 -8.66 11.97 11.23
N ARG A 468 -9.87 12.22 11.75
CA ARG A 468 -11.13 11.78 11.11
C ARG A 468 -11.24 12.27 9.67
N ARG A 469 -10.97 13.57 9.41
CA ARG A 469 -10.98 14.13 8.05
C ARG A 469 -9.95 13.51 7.13
N ALA A 470 -8.83 13.02 7.64
CA ALA A 470 -7.82 12.34 6.83
C ALA A 470 -8.22 10.90 6.53
N LEU A 471 -8.84 10.21 7.49
CA LEU A 471 -9.26 8.80 7.38
C LEU A 471 -10.62 8.61 6.67
N ALA A 472 -11.44 9.64 6.57
CA ALA A 472 -12.72 9.58 5.86
C ALA A 472 -12.62 9.96 4.36
N ARG A 473 -11.41 10.22 3.86
CA ARG A 473 -11.18 10.57 2.44
C ARG A 473 -11.32 9.35 1.55
N ARG A 474 -11.73 9.57 0.29
CA ARG A 474 -11.72 8.53 -0.75
C ARG A 474 -10.34 7.89 -0.94
N GLN A 475 -9.28 8.68 -0.81
CA GLN A 475 -7.90 8.18 -0.85
C GLN A 475 -7.36 8.11 0.57
N LEU A 476 -7.29 6.90 1.10
CA LEU A 476 -6.85 6.65 2.46
C LEU A 476 -5.33 6.73 2.59
N PRO A 477 -4.80 7.15 3.76
CA PRO A 477 -3.38 7.09 4.04
C PRO A 477 -2.87 5.65 4.00
N THR A 478 -2.03 5.31 3.03
CA THR A 478 -1.57 3.92 2.80
C THR A 478 -0.84 3.32 3.99
N GLY A 479 -0.14 4.15 4.78
CA GLY A 479 0.52 3.72 6.02
C GLY A 479 -0.43 3.22 7.12
N LEU A 480 -1.72 3.52 7.02
CA LEU A 480 -2.77 3.07 7.95
C LEU A 480 -3.74 2.07 7.32
N CYS A 481 -3.44 1.60 6.10
CA CYS A 481 -4.28 0.67 5.36
C CYS A 481 -3.59 -0.67 5.12
N THR A 482 -4.39 -1.72 5.01
CA THR A 482 -4.00 -2.99 4.39
C THR A 482 -4.81 -3.22 3.11
N PRO A 483 -4.17 -3.63 2.01
CA PRO A 483 -4.87 -4.06 0.79
C PRO A 483 -5.44 -5.49 0.89
N ASP A 484 -5.06 -6.25 1.92
CA ASP A 484 -5.39 -7.66 2.04
C ASP A 484 -6.55 -7.84 3.06
N PHE A 485 -7.57 -8.60 2.64
CA PHE A 485 -8.77 -8.91 3.42
C PHE A 485 -8.55 -10.20 4.23
N GLY A 486 -8.31 -10.05 5.53
CA GLY A 486 -7.93 -11.13 6.45
C GLY A 486 -6.53 -10.90 7.02
N SER A 487 -6.16 -11.67 8.04
CA SER A 487 -4.91 -11.48 8.79
C SER A 487 -3.85 -12.55 8.52
N ASP A 488 -4.25 -13.80 8.28
CA ASP A 488 -3.36 -14.96 8.29
C ASP A 488 -3.54 -15.87 7.07
N GLY A 489 -2.52 -16.69 6.80
CA GLY A 489 -2.50 -17.71 5.75
C GLY A 489 -2.11 -17.21 4.35
N PRO A 490 -2.13 -18.10 3.34
CA PRO A 490 -1.82 -17.74 1.95
C PRO A 490 -2.70 -16.60 1.43
N ILE A 491 -2.19 -15.87 0.46
CA ILE A 491 -2.94 -14.83 -0.23
C ILE A 491 -3.59 -15.41 -1.48
N LEU A 492 -4.92 -15.39 -1.52
CA LEU A 492 -5.72 -15.68 -2.70
C LEU A 492 -6.04 -14.38 -3.42
N GLY A 493 -5.81 -14.34 -4.73
CA GLY A 493 -6.10 -13.13 -5.47
C GLY A 493 -6.11 -13.28 -6.98
N THR A 494 -6.36 -12.16 -7.66
CA THR A 494 -6.17 -12.11 -9.11
C THR A 494 -4.72 -11.80 -9.45
N ILE A 495 -4.26 -12.30 -10.61
CA ILE A 495 -2.91 -12.02 -11.11
C ILE A 495 -2.67 -10.49 -11.18
N HIS A 496 -3.64 -9.73 -11.69
CA HIS A 496 -3.59 -8.26 -11.75
C HIS A 496 -3.37 -7.61 -10.39
N SER A 497 -4.14 -8.01 -9.38
CA SER A 497 -4.05 -7.42 -8.03
C SER A 497 -2.74 -7.77 -7.32
N SER A 498 -2.07 -8.85 -7.75
CA SER A 498 -0.82 -9.35 -7.17
C SER A 498 0.42 -8.92 -7.95
N LYS A 499 0.27 -8.11 -9.00
CA LYS A 499 1.41 -7.52 -9.71
C LYS A 499 2.22 -6.64 -8.74
N GLY A 500 3.55 -6.72 -8.86
CA GLY A 500 4.51 -6.13 -7.92
C GLY A 500 4.73 -6.92 -6.62
N ARG A 501 3.92 -7.94 -6.30
CA ARG A 501 4.14 -8.81 -5.13
C ARG A 501 4.81 -10.12 -5.58
N GLU A 502 5.69 -10.64 -4.76
CA GLU A 502 6.38 -11.91 -4.98
C GLU A 502 6.19 -12.84 -3.78
N ALA A 503 6.31 -14.15 -4.00
CA ALA A 503 6.18 -15.16 -2.96
C ALA A 503 7.18 -16.30 -3.15
N GLU A 504 7.55 -16.96 -2.06
CA GLU A 504 8.38 -18.17 -2.11
C GLU A 504 7.72 -19.25 -2.97
N SER A 505 6.42 -19.47 -2.75
CA SER A 505 5.61 -20.40 -3.53
C SER A 505 4.41 -19.73 -4.17
N VAL A 506 4.17 -20.05 -5.44
CA VAL A 506 3.00 -19.60 -6.21
C VAL A 506 2.26 -20.81 -6.75
N LEU A 507 0.95 -20.85 -6.52
CA LEU A 507 0.01 -21.74 -7.20
C LEU A 507 -0.79 -20.91 -8.20
N LEU A 508 -0.47 -21.06 -9.48
CA LEU A 508 -1.07 -20.30 -10.59
C LEU A 508 -2.16 -21.12 -11.28
N PHE A 509 -3.41 -20.68 -11.18
CA PHE A 509 -4.52 -21.26 -11.94
C PHE A 509 -4.65 -20.56 -13.30
N LEU A 510 -4.38 -21.32 -14.35
CA LEU A 510 -4.44 -20.85 -15.73
C LEU A 510 -5.90 -20.78 -16.21
N PRO A 511 -6.26 -19.74 -16.97
CA PRO A 511 -7.64 -19.50 -17.37
C PRO A 511 -8.17 -20.59 -18.31
N THR A 512 -9.46 -20.87 -18.24
CA THR A 512 -10.15 -21.78 -19.17
C THR A 512 -10.63 -20.98 -20.39
N ARG A 513 -10.19 -21.36 -21.61
CA ARG A 513 -10.41 -20.64 -22.89
C ARG A 513 -11.82 -20.09 -23.07
N ASN A 514 -11.94 -18.83 -23.54
CA ASN A 514 -13.08 -18.26 -24.32
C ASN A 514 -12.92 -16.73 -24.49
N GLU A 515 -12.01 -16.23 -25.32
CA GLU A 515 -11.80 -14.78 -25.48
C GLU A 515 -11.37 -14.42 -26.93
N SER A 516 -11.51 -13.15 -27.31
CA SER A 516 -11.17 -12.56 -28.62
C SER A 516 -9.66 -12.37 -28.83
N ASN A 517 -9.18 -12.09 -30.06
CA ASN A 517 -7.73 -12.00 -30.35
C ASN A 517 -6.96 -10.97 -29.51
N ALA A 518 -7.53 -9.80 -29.22
CA ALA A 518 -6.87 -8.79 -28.39
C ALA A 518 -6.78 -9.22 -26.91
N GLU A 519 -7.85 -9.83 -26.41
CA GLU A 519 -7.89 -10.41 -25.07
C GLU A 519 -6.89 -11.57 -24.96
N ILE A 520 -6.75 -12.41 -25.99
CA ILE A 520 -5.79 -13.53 -26.05
C ILE A 520 -4.33 -13.05 -25.89
N GLU A 521 -3.97 -11.92 -26.52
CA GLU A 521 -2.62 -11.38 -26.38
C GLU A 521 -2.34 -10.90 -24.94
N GLU A 522 -3.34 -10.28 -24.32
CA GLU A 522 -3.29 -9.91 -22.91
C GLU A 522 -3.20 -11.14 -22.00
N GLU A 523 -3.95 -12.22 -22.30
CA GLU A 523 -3.91 -13.47 -21.54
C GLU A 523 -2.51 -14.09 -21.51
N ALA A 524 -1.76 -14.04 -22.62
CA ALA A 524 -0.37 -14.51 -22.66
C ALA A 524 0.52 -13.73 -21.67
N ARG A 525 0.41 -12.39 -21.64
CA ARG A 525 1.14 -11.54 -20.67
C ARG A 525 0.68 -11.79 -19.24
N ILE A 526 -0.62 -11.97 -19.01
CA ILE A 526 -1.17 -12.26 -17.67
C ILE A 526 -0.62 -13.57 -17.12
N MET A 527 -0.59 -14.66 -17.92
CA MET A 527 0.01 -15.93 -17.47
C MET A 527 1.49 -15.77 -17.13
N PHE A 528 2.24 -15.03 -17.95
CA PHE A 528 3.64 -14.72 -17.68
C PHE A 528 3.82 -13.90 -16.38
N VAL A 529 3.01 -12.86 -16.16
CA VAL A 529 3.02 -12.08 -14.92
C VAL A 529 2.73 -12.98 -13.71
N GLY A 530 1.74 -13.86 -13.81
CA GLY A 530 1.40 -14.82 -12.75
C GLY A 530 2.57 -15.76 -12.41
N ALA A 531 3.21 -16.35 -13.43
CA ALA A 531 4.33 -17.26 -13.26
C ALA A 531 5.55 -16.56 -12.63
N THR A 532 5.79 -15.32 -13.01
CA THR A 532 6.94 -14.52 -12.54
C THR A 532 6.82 -14.05 -11.10
N ARG A 533 5.70 -14.31 -10.41
CA ARG A 533 5.56 -14.01 -8.97
C ARG A 533 6.32 -14.99 -8.07
N ALA A 534 6.73 -16.14 -8.59
CA ALA A 534 7.42 -17.17 -7.82
C ALA A 534 8.90 -16.85 -7.59
N ARG A 535 9.39 -17.05 -6.36
CA ARG A 535 10.81 -16.94 -6.02
C ARG A 535 11.51 -18.30 -5.93
N ALA A 536 10.82 -19.33 -5.45
CA ALA A 536 11.40 -20.66 -5.25
C ALA A 536 10.61 -21.75 -5.98
N LYS A 537 9.28 -21.75 -5.87
CA LYS A 537 8.42 -22.82 -6.43
C LYS A 537 7.19 -22.27 -7.15
N LEU A 538 6.99 -22.72 -8.39
CA LEU A 538 5.76 -22.49 -9.15
C LEU A 538 5.02 -23.82 -9.32
N ARG A 539 3.72 -23.81 -9.05
CA ARG A 539 2.79 -24.91 -9.35
C ARG A 539 1.68 -24.38 -10.23
N THR A 540 1.17 -25.19 -11.14
CA THR A 540 0.10 -24.79 -12.05
C THR A 540 -1.18 -25.58 -11.81
N GLY A 541 -2.29 -24.96 -12.14
CA GLY A 541 -3.60 -25.60 -12.10
C GLY A 541 -4.52 -25.07 -13.18
N THR A 542 -5.67 -25.72 -13.34
CA THR A 542 -6.75 -25.27 -14.22
C THR A 542 -7.80 -24.51 -13.42
N GLY A 543 -8.13 -23.30 -13.87
CA GLY A 543 -9.16 -22.44 -13.27
C GLY A 543 -10.57 -23.04 -13.31
N PHE A 544 -11.56 -22.25 -12.90
CA PHE A 544 -12.94 -22.73 -12.86
C PHE A 544 -13.64 -22.56 -14.21
N HIS A 545 -14.30 -23.61 -14.69
CA HIS A 545 -15.24 -23.49 -15.80
C HIS A 545 -16.54 -22.83 -15.32
N MET A 546 -16.60 -21.49 -15.36
CA MET A 546 -17.78 -20.72 -14.95
C MET A 546 -18.12 -19.58 -15.92
N LYS A 547 -19.41 -19.34 -16.12
CA LYS A 547 -19.93 -18.14 -16.81
C LYS A 547 -20.11 -17.04 -15.78
N ALA A 548 -19.08 -16.21 -15.62
CA ALA A 548 -19.06 -15.07 -14.71
C ALA A 548 -19.21 -13.75 -15.47
N ALA A 549 -19.80 -12.75 -14.83
CA ALA A 549 -19.88 -11.36 -15.29
C ALA A 549 -19.88 -10.43 -14.07
N ASN A 550 -19.78 -9.11 -14.29
CA ASN A 550 -20.04 -8.14 -13.23
C ASN A 550 -21.25 -7.27 -13.55
N LEU A 551 -21.91 -6.77 -12.50
CA LEU A 551 -22.99 -5.79 -12.67
C LEU A 551 -22.43 -4.44 -13.12
N PRO A 552 -23.05 -3.79 -14.12
CA PRO A 552 -22.72 -2.41 -14.48
C PRO A 552 -22.94 -1.47 -13.28
N GLY A 553 -22.02 -0.52 -13.08
CA GLY A 553 -22.08 0.45 -11.98
C GLY A 553 -21.40 -0.05 -10.71
N SER A 554 -21.98 -1.03 -10.02
CA SER A 554 -21.39 -1.54 -8.77
C SER A 554 -20.16 -2.41 -8.98
N GLY A 555 -20.01 -3.04 -10.15
CA GLY A 555 -18.94 -3.97 -10.48
C GLY A 555 -19.03 -5.31 -9.74
N ARG A 556 -20.18 -5.63 -9.12
CA ARG A 556 -20.37 -6.85 -8.34
C ARG A 556 -20.27 -8.10 -9.19
N ALA A 557 -19.38 -9.00 -8.84
CA ALA A 557 -19.19 -10.25 -9.57
C ALA A 557 -20.35 -11.22 -9.33
N TYR A 558 -20.80 -11.91 -10.39
CA TYR A 558 -21.78 -12.98 -10.30
C TYR A 558 -21.51 -14.08 -11.33
N SER A 559 -21.96 -15.30 -11.06
CA SER A 559 -21.87 -16.44 -11.98
C SER A 559 -23.20 -17.17 -12.10
N TYR A 560 -23.56 -17.53 -13.33
CA TYR A 560 -24.73 -18.36 -13.59
C TYR A 560 -24.51 -19.80 -13.12
N LEU A 561 -25.57 -20.43 -12.64
CA LEU A 561 -25.58 -21.86 -12.37
C LEU A 561 -25.99 -22.60 -13.64
N GLY A 562 -25.24 -23.65 -13.99
CA GLY A 562 -25.21 -24.27 -15.32
C GLY A 562 -26.51 -24.95 -15.82
N LYS A 563 -27.66 -24.82 -15.14
CA LYS A 563 -28.93 -25.42 -15.58
C LYS A 563 -29.93 -24.34 -16.04
N SER A 564 -30.44 -24.50 -17.25
CA SER A 564 -31.53 -23.68 -17.79
C SER A 564 -32.74 -23.70 -16.85
N GLY A 565 -33.25 -22.52 -16.48
CA GLY A 565 -34.42 -22.36 -15.62
C GLY A 565 -34.13 -22.16 -14.12
N GLU A 566 -32.90 -22.34 -13.63
CA GLU A 566 -32.58 -22.03 -12.22
C GLU A 566 -32.83 -20.55 -11.92
N THR A 567 -33.49 -20.25 -10.80
CA THR A 567 -33.69 -18.88 -10.29
C THR A 567 -32.57 -18.48 -9.35
N ALA A 568 -31.37 -19.05 -9.52
CA ALA A 568 -30.25 -18.88 -8.62
C ALA A 568 -28.96 -18.55 -9.38
N LEU A 569 -28.08 -17.81 -8.71
CA LEU A 569 -26.73 -17.48 -9.15
C LEU A 569 -25.78 -17.45 -7.97
N MET A 570 -24.48 -17.45 -8.25
CA MET A 570 -23.44 -17.11 -7.26
C MET A 570 -23.19 -15.61 -7.34
N THR A 571 -23.06 -14.89 -6.22
CA THR A 571 -22.67 -13.48 -6.25
C THR A 571 -21.81 -13.07 -5.05
N GLU A 572 -20.98 -12.06 -5.29
CA GLU A 572 -20.08 -11.41 -4.34
C GLU A 572 -20.85 -10.57 -3.32
N ILE A 573 -20.41 -10.61 -2.06
CA ILE A 573 -20.86 -9.75 -0.96
C ILE A 573 -19.62 -9.26 -0.22
N GLY A 574 -19.62 -7.99 0.20
CA GLY A 574 -18.49 -7.38 0.91
C GLY A 574 -17.80 -6.25 0.16
N ARG A 575 -18.45 -5.70 -0.87
CA ARG A 575 -17.89 -4.59 -1.66
C ARG A 575 -17.87 -3.30 -0.87
N GLU A 576 -17.15 -2.31 -1.40
CA GLU A 576 -17.29 -0.93 -0.93
C GLU A 576 -18.76 -0.49 -1.03
N GLY A 577 -19.25 0.14 0.03
CA GLY A 577 -20.65 0.58 0.09
C GLY A 577 -21.65 -0.49 0.55
N ASP A 578 -21.32 -1.80 0.56
CA ASP A 578 -22.21 -2.85 1.08
C ASP A 578 -22.51 -2.65 2.57
N LEU A 579 -21.55 -2.08 3.30
CA LEU A 579 -21.69 -1.67 4.70
C LEU A 579 -21.37 -0.18 4.82
N ARG A 580 -22.23 0.54 5.54
CA ARG A 580 -22.06 1.96 5.88
C ARG A 580 -22.13 2.15 7.39
N ALA A 581 -21.66 3.30 7.87
CA ALA A 581 -21.76 3.74 9.26
C ALA A 581 -23.16 3.54 9.87
N THR A 582 -24.19 3.97 9.13
CA THR A 582 -25.59 3.82 9.54
C THR A 582 -26.00 2.35 9.70
N GLY A 583 -25.47 1.45 8.88
CA GLY A 583 -25.68 0.01 8.99
C GLY A 583 -24.91 -0.67 10.13
N LEU A 584 -24.10 0.06 10.91
CA LEU A 584 -23.37 -0.46 12.07
C LEU A 584 -23.93 0.07 13.39
N VAL A 585 -24.25 1.37 13.44
CA VAL A 585 -24.63 2.07 14.68
C VAL A 585 -25.72 3.14 14.45
N GLY A 586 -26.39 3.12 13.29
CA GLY A 586 -27.37 4.13 12.92
C GLY A 586 -28.72 3.97 13.63
N ARG A 587 -29.33 5.10 13.97
CA ARG A 587 -30.63 5.20 14.69
C ARG A 587 -31.78 4.52 13.97
N LYS A 588 -31.72 4.44 12.64
CA LYS A 588 -32.71 3.73 11.81
C LYS A 588 -32.70 2.22 12.07
N PHE A 589 -31.53 1.65 12.34
CA PHE A 589 -31.32 0.21 12.29
C PHE A 589 -31.05 -0.41 13.67
N PHE A 590 -30.56 0.38 14.63
CA PHE A 590 -30.14 -0.08 15.95
C PHE A 590 -30.81 0.75 17.05
N THR A 591 -31.08 0.12 18.19
CA THR A 591 -31.14 0.85 19.47
C THR A 591 -29.72 1.18 19.94
N GLU A 592 -29.57 2.12 20.87
CA GLU A 592 -28.25 2.46 21.42
C GLU A 592 -27.56 1.24 22.07
N SER A 593 -28.32 0.43 22.82
CA SER A 593 -27.83 -0.81 23.42
C SER A 593 -27.42 -1.86 22.38
N ASP A 594 -28.17 -1.98 21.28
CA ASP A 594 -27.82 -2.92 20.21
C ASP A 594 -26.53 -2.49 19.49
N ALA A 595 -26.37 -1.18 19.24
CA ALA A 595 -25.16 -0.63 18.64
C ALA A 595 -23.93 -0.86 19.54
N ALA A 596 -24.05 -0.59 20.83
CA ALA A 596 -22.98 -0.83 21.80
C ALA A 596 -22.59 -2.31 21.88
N TRP A 597 -23.59 -3.21 21.89
CA TRP A 597 -23.35 -4.64 21.85
C TRP A 597 -22.65 -5.04 20.55
N ALA A 598 -23.13 -4.60 19.38
CA ALA A 598 -22.58 -4.96 18.08
C ALA A 598 -21.11 -4.51 17.92
N GLN A 599 -20.76 -3.31 18.40
CA GLN A 599 -19.38 -2.81 18.34
C GLN A 599 -18.43 -3.59 19.25
N ARG A 600 -18.87 -3.96 20.46
CA ARG A 600 -18.11 -4.87 21.34
C ARG A 600 -17.94 -6.25 20.71
N GLN A 601 -18.99 -6.80 20.11
CA GLN A 601 -18.87 -8.08 19.40
C GLN A 601 -17.92 -7.99 18.21
N CYS A 602 -17.88 -6.88 17.49
CA CYS A 602 -16.86 -6.67 16.46
C CYS A 602 -15.44 -6.66 17.05
N LEU A 603 -15.24 -6.04 18.21
CA LEU A 603 -13.94 -6.10 18.90
C LEU A 603 -13.58 -7.53 19.29
N ASP A 604 -14.51 -8.29 19.88
CA ASP A 604 -14.32 -9.69 20.30
C ASP A 604 -14.09 -10.65 19.13
N LEU A 605 -14.66 -10.34 17.96
CA LEU A 605 -14.38 -11.02 16.70
C LEU A 605 -12.90 -10.89 16.36
N GLY A 606 -12.31 -9.70 16.49
CA GLY A 606 -10.89 -9.46 16.20
C GLY A 606 -10.50 -9.99 14.82
N ASN A 607 -9.56 -10.93 14.78
CA ASN A 607 -9.13 -11.63 13.56
C ASN A 607 -9.82 -12.99 13.33
N LYS A 608 -10.82 -13.36 14.16
CA LYS A 608 -11.52 -14.63 14.06
C LYS A 608 -12.41 -14.69 12.82
N ARG A 609 -12.54 -15.90 12.29
CA ARG A 609 -13.40 -16.22 11.15
C ARG A 609 -14.72 -16.77 11.65
N THR A 610 -15.81 -16.09 11.32
CA THR A 610 -17.15 -16.44 11.80
C THR A 610 -18.12 -16.57 10.65
N VAL A 611 -18.96 -17.61 10.69
CA VAL A 611 -20.04 -17.80 9.72
C VAL A 611 -21.23 -16.93 10.12
N ALA A 612 -21.78 -16.21 9.16
CA ALA A 612 -22.91 -15.34 9.34
C ALA A 612 -24.03 -15.65 8.34
N THR A 613 -25.23 -15.17 8.68
CA THR A 613 -26.39 -15.18 7.80
C THR A 613 -26.93 -13.77 7.68
N ALA A 614 -27.34 -13.38 6.47
CA ALA A 614 -28.04 -12.14 6.25
C ALA A 614 -29.52 -12.41 5.93
N SER A 615 -30.41 -11.87 6.76
CA SER A 615 -31.86 -12.06 6.64
C SER A 615 -32.54 -10.75 6.26
N GLN A 616 -33.42 -10.79 5.28
CA GLN A 616 -34.21 -9.63 4.87
C GLN A 616 -35.25 -9.27 5.93
N VAL A 617 -35.35 -7.99 6.28
CA VAL A 617 -36.31 -7.49 7.26
C VAL A 617 -37.21 -6.44 6.61
N ALA A 618 -38.50 -6.75 6.47
CA ALA A 618 -39.46 -5.88 5.78
C ALA A 618 -39.67 -4.53 6.50
N GLN A 619 -39.62 -4.53 7.83
CA GLN A 619 -39.77 -3.33 8.68
C GLN A 619 -38.64 -2.32 8.51
N ILE A 620 -37.59 -2.69 7.77
CA ILE A 620 -36.38 -1.88 7.59
C ILE A 620 -36.10 -1.75 6.08
N ASP A 621 -37.12 -1.35 5.32
CA ASP A 621 -37.04 -1.15 3.86
C ASP A 621 -36.43 -2.35 3.12
N PHE A 622 -36.78 -3.56 3.57
CA PHE A 622 -36.28 -4.82 3.00
C PHE A 622 -34.75 -4.97 3.05
N SER A 623 -34.08 -4.30 4.00
CA SER A 623 -32.64 -4.42 4.22
C SER A 623 -32.24 -5.77 4.80
N TYR A 624 -31.00 -6.17 4.56
CA TYR A 624 -30.46 -7.44 5.04
C TYR A 624 -29.66 -7.26 6.33
N VAL A 625 -30.10 -7.95 7.39
CA VAL A 625 -29.48 -7.93 8.71
C VAL A 625 -28.53 -9.10 8.85
N ILE A 626 -27.26 -8.81 9.13
CA ILE A 626 -26.20 -9.79 9.41
C ILE A 626 -26.26 -10.21 10.88
N THR A 627 -26.29 -11.52 11.10
CA THR A 627 -26.28 -12.17 12.42
C THR A 627 -25.26 -13.30 12.45
N THR A 628 -24.65 -13.53 13.61
CA THR A 628 -23.84 -14.72 13.93
C THR A 628 -24.54 -15.50 15.04
N ASP A 629 -24.48 -16.83 14.99
CA ASP A 629 -24.98 -17.76 16.02
C ASP A 629 -26.44 -17.61 16.48
N GLY A 630 -27.26 -16.84 15.76
CA GLY A 630 -28.71 -17.06 15.69
C GLY A 630 -29.64 -15.92 16.07
N GLU A 631 -29.25 -14.88 16.85
CA GLU A 631 -30.30 -14.00 17.40
C GLU A 631 -30.02 -12.49 17.47
N ARG A 632 -28.76 -12.03 17.47
CA ARG A 632 -28.46 -10.59 17.59
C ARG A 632 -27.76 -10.00 16.36
N LYS A 633 -28.19 -8.79 16.02
CA LYS A 633 -27.78 -8.01 14.85
C LYS A 633 -26.37 -7.46 15.07
N ILE A 634 -25.47 -7.75 14.12
CA ILE A 634 -24.10 -7.21 14.12
C ILE A 634 -23.97 -6.06 13.12
N ALA A 635 -24.60 -6.18 11.96
CA ALA A 635 -24.55 -5.18 10.91
C ALA A 635 -25.79 -5.27 10.01
N VAL A 636 -26.06 -4.22 9.24
CA VAL A 636 -27.10 -4.16 8.22
C VAL A 636 -26.47 -3.76 6.90
N LEU A 637 -26.70 -4.56 5.86
CA LEU A 637 -26.26 -4.26 4.51
C LEU A 637 -27.04 -3.05 3.95
N SER A 638 -26.35 -2.23 3.16
CA SER A 638 -26.87 -0.96 2.66
C SER A 638 -27.95 -1.13 1.59
N GLU A 639 -28.62 -0.03 1.28
CA GLU A 639 -29.57 0.03 0.16
C GLU A 639 -28.91 -0.25 -1.20
N ALA A 640 -27.65 0.18 -1.39
CA ALA A 640 -26.90 -0.11 -2.61
C ALA A 640 -26.73 -1.62 -2.84
N PHE A 641 -26.57 -2.40 -1.77
CA PHE A 641 -26.56 -3.86 -1.87
C PHE A 641 -27.93 -4.42 -2.28
N ASN A 642 -29.02 -3.84 -1.77
CA ASN A 642 -30.38 -4.23 -2.17
C ASN A 642 -30.61 -3.95 -3.66
N ASP A 643 -30.19 -2.78 -4.15
CA ASP A 643 -30.30 -2.39 -5.55
C ASP A 643 -29.57 -3.36 -6.47
N ASP A 644 -28.37 -3.80 -6.07
CA ASP A 644 -27.62 -4.82 -6.79
C ASP A 644 -28.35 -6.16 -6.83
N LEU A 645 -28.99 -6.60 -5.74
CA LEU A 645 -29.79 -7.82 -5.75
C LEU A 645 -30.99 -7.69 -6.68
N TRP A 646 -31.64 -6.52 -6.74
CA TRP A 646 -32.70 -6.27 -7.72
C TRP A 646 -32.19 -6.28 -9.16
N ALA A 647 -31.02 -5.70 -9.42
CA ALA A 647 -30.37 -5.75 -10.72
C ALA A 647 -30.06 -7.21 -11.13
N LEU A 648 -29.55 -8.03 -10.22
CA LEU A 648 -29.30 -9.46 -10.45
C LEU A 648 -30.60 -10.24 -10.71
N ALA A 649 -31.67 -9.94 -9.97
CA ALA A 649 -32.98 -10.51 -10.22
C ALA A 649 -33.47 -10.19 -11.64
N LYS A 650 -33.27 -8.94 -12.09
CA LYS A 650 -33.58 -8.49 -13.45
C LYS A 650 -32.77 -9.27 -14.49
N VAL A 651 -31.45 -9.39 -14.29
CA VAL A 651 -30.55 -10.18 -15.15
C VAL A 651 -31.07 -11.60 -15.32
N LEU A 652 -31.42 -12.30 -14.23
CA LEU A 652 -31.96 -13.66 -14.29
C LEU A 652 -33.34 -13.75 -14.95
N SER A 653 -34.16 -12.71 -14.83
CA SER A 653 -35.48 -12.64 -15.45
C SER A 653 -35.45 -12.30 -16.94
N THR A 654 -34.29 -11.89 -17.48
CA THR A 654 -34.12 -11.62 -18.92
C THR A 654 -34.54 -12.86 -19.71
N ASN A 655 -35.43 -12.68 -20.68
CA ASN A 655 -36.04 -13.74 -21.49
C ASN A 655 -36.95 -14.73 -20.73
N ARG A 656 -37.41 -14.39 -19.52
CA ARG A 656 -38.42 -15.16 -18.77
C ARG A 656 -39.77 -14.43 -18.74
N ARG A 657 -40.86 -15.20 -18.66
CA ARG A 657 -42.24 -14.67 -18.56
C ARG A 657 -42.64 -14.19 -17.16
N TYR A 658 -41.75 -14.27 -16.18
CA TYR A 658 -42.01 -13.93 -14.79
C TYR A 658 -40.87 -13.10 -14.20
N ARG A 659 -41.19 -12.25 -13.23
CA ARG A 659 -40.21 -11.45 -12.49
C ARG A 659 -39.70 -12.23 -11.28
N LEU A 660 -38.46 -11.92 -10.91
CA LEU A 660 -37.81 -12.46 -9.72
C LEU A 660 -37.70 -11.39 -8.63
N LEU A 661 -37.77 -11.83 -7.38
CA LEU A 661 -37.59 -11.01 -6.19
C LEU A 661 -36.28 -11.43 -5.48
N PRO A 662 -35.57 -10.49 -4.84
CA PRO A 662 -34.41 -10.80 -3.99
C PRO A 662 -34.71 -11.90 -2.95
N PRO A 663 -33.67 -12.64 -2.51
CA PRO A 663 -33.82 -13.70 -1.53
C PRO A 663 -34.33 -13.17 -0.18
N ARG A 664 -35.10 -13.95 0.57
CA ARG A 664 -35.40 -13.61 1.99
C ARG A 664 -34.20 -13.83 2.92
N GLN A 665 -33.30 -14.73 2.56
CA GLN A 665 -32.16 -15.09 3.39
C GLN A 665 -30.96 -15.46 2.52
N ILE A 666 -29.78 -15.01 2.94
CA ILE A 666 -28.50 -15.31 2.33
C ILE A 666 -27.65 -16.02 3.37
N LYS A 667 -27.33 -17.28 3.09
CA LYS A 667 -26.55 -18.15 3.97
C LYS A 667 -25.09 -18.22 3.53
N HIS A 668 -24.23 -18.70 4.44
CA HIS A 668 -22.80 -18.92 4.19
C HIS A 668 -22.02 -17.63 3.91
N ILE A 669 -22.40 -16.54 4.57
CA ILE A 669 -21.59 -15.31 4.62
C ILE A 669 -20.44 -15.55 5.60
N ARG A 670 -19.26 -14.99 5.33
CA ARG A 670 -18.14 -15.04 6.25
C ARG A 670 -17.76 -13.65 6.70
N LEU A 671 -17.48 -13.56 7.98
CA LEU A 671 -16.82 -12.41 8.58
C LEU A 671 -15.35 -12.81 8.75
N ASN A 672 -14.46 -12.19 7.97
CA ASN A 672 -13.02 -12.45 7.99
C ASN A 672 -12.31 -11.40 8.84
N GLY A 673 -12.58 -11.43 10.15
CA GLY A 673 -12.16 -10.40 11.09
C GLY A 673 -12.92 -9.09 10.93
N VAL A 674 -12.28 -7.99 11.35
CA VAL A 674 -12.87 -6.64 11.35
C VAL A 674 -11.98 -5.61 10.67
N ARG A 675 -12.57 -4.46 10.38
CA ARG A 675 -11.92 -3.28 9.81
C ARG A 675 -12.41 -2.01 10.45
N SER A 676 -11.66 -0.93 10.27
CA SER A 676 -12.08 0.41 10.69
C SER A 676 -12.93 1.07 9.61
N LEU A 677 -14.05 1.67 10.01
CA LEU A 677 -14.85 2.58 9.20
C LEU A 677 -14.85 3.94 9.91
N VAL A 678 -14.51 5.01 9.19
CA VAL A 678 -14.41 6.36 9.74
C VAL A 678 -15.28 7.32 8.96
N VAL A 679 -16.01 8.17 9.68
CA VAL A 679 -16.91 9.18 9.12
C VAL A 679 -16.37 10.58 9.40
N SER A 680 -16.37 11.43 8.36
CA SER A 680 -15.87 12.81 8.50
C SER A 680 -16.75 13.60 9.49
N PRO A 681 -16.18 14.54 10.26
CA PRO A 681 -16.98 15.39 11.15
C PRO A 681 -18.10 16.18 10.45
N GLU A 682 -17.94 16.44 9.16
CA GLU A 682 -18.89 17.17 8.31
C GLU A 682 -19.87 16.24 7.56
N ASP A 683 -19.76 14.93 7.72
CA ASP A 683 -20.62 13.98 7.02
C ASP A 683 -22.06 14.04 7.58
N PRO A 684 -23.09 14.22 6.73
CA PRO A 684 -24.49 14.23 7.17
C PRO A 684 -24.92 12.95 7.89
N ASP A 685 -24.25 11.82 7.66
CA ASP A 685 -24.57 10.58 8.37
C ASP A 685 -24.30 10.69 9.88
N CYS A 686 -23.46 11.62 10.37
CA CYS A 686 -23.20 11.81 11.80
C CYS A 686 -24.49 12.04 12.61
N GLU A 687 -25.44 12.83 12.08
CA GLU A 687 -26.72 13.10 12.74
C GLU A 687 -27.63 11.86 12.85
N ARG A 688 -27.34 10.85 12.03
CA ARG A 688 -28.08 9.59 11.95
C ARG A 688 -27.49 8.49 12.83
N LEU A 689 -26.35 8.72 13.48
CA LEU A 689 -25.67 7.75 14.35
C LEU A 689 -26.07 7.94 15.82
N HIS A 690 -25.99 6.85 16.59
CA HIS A 690 -26.04 6.93 18.05
C HIS A 690 -24.72 7.48 18.62
N GLU A 691 -24.75 8.04 19.81
CA GLU A 691 -23.53 8.33 20.58
C GLU A 691 -22.96 7.02 21.18
N PRO A 692 -21.63 6.94 21.40
CA PRO A 692 -20.60 7.94 21.16
C PRO A 692 -20.13 8.05 19.69
N TRP A 693 -20.65 7.22 18.78
CA TRP A 693 -20.13 7.11 17.41
C TRP A 693 -20.39 8.31 16.52
N ALA A 694 -21.44 9.09 16.80
CA ALA A 694 -21.66 10.37 16.14
C ALA A 694 -20.50 11.35 16.45
N SER A 695 -20.12 11.45 17.73
CA SER A 695 -19.04 12.33 18.19
C SER A 695 -17.64 11.77 17.93
N SER A 696 -17.42 10.47 18.10
CA SER A 696 -16.12 9.83 17.83
C SER A 696 -15.86 9.71 16.33
N GLY A 697 -16.87 9.31 15.54
CA GLY A 697 -16.78 9.06 14.11
C GLY A 697 -16.02 7.79 13.72
N PHE A 698 -15.68 6.91 14.67
CA PHE A 698 -14.95 5.67 14.43
C PHE A 698 -15.83 4.46 14.73
N MET A 699 -15.91 3.50 13.82
CA MET A 699 -16.67 2.28 14.01
C MET A 699 -15.85 1.06 13.61
N LEU A 700 -16.01 -0.03 14.35
CA LEU A 700 -15.58 -1.35 13.94
C LEU A 700 -16.66 -1.94 13.01
N ALA A 701 -16.22 -2.40 11.85
CA ALA A 701 -17.07 -3.05 10.87
C ALA A 701 -16.59 -4.48 10.64
N PRO A 702 -17.48 -5.48 10.56
CA PRO A 702 -17.07 -6.81 10.17
C PRO A 702 -16.60 -6.81 8.70
N THR A 703 -15.50 -7.50 8.44
CA THR A 703 -14.99 -7.70 7.08
C THR A 703 -15.81 -8.79 6.40
N VAL A 704 -16.93 -8.40 5.81
CA VAL A 704 -17.84 -9.31 5.11
C VAL A 704 -17.20 -9.77 3.81
N ILE A 705 -17.13 -11.09 3.61
CA ILE A 705 -16.70 -11.70 2.35
C ILE A 705 -17.64 -12.86 2.06
N ALA A 706 -18.27 -12.86 0.90
CA ALA A 706 -18.98 -14.03 0.42
C ALA A 706 -18.97 -14.12 -1.09
N TYR A 707 -18.96 -15.36 -1.58
CA TYR A 707 -19.37 -15.70 -2.94
C TYR A 707 -20.24 -16.93 -2.83
N THR A 708 -21.53 -16.69 -2.67
CA THR A 708 -22.48 -17.70 -2.21
C THR A 708 -23.63 -17.86 -3.19
N LYS A 709 -24.26 -19.04 -3.16
CA LYS A 709 -25.42 -19.35 -3.97
C LYS A 709 -26.65 -18.65 -3.40
N ILE A 710 -27.25 -17.78 -4.21
CA ILE A 710 -28.46 -17.04 -3.85
C ILE A 710 -29.63 -17.52 -4.70
N TRP A 711 -30.75 -17.81 -4.04
CA TRP A 711 -32.00 -18.22 -4.68
C TRP A 711 -33.01 -17.06 -4.70
N PHE A 712 -33.38 -16.63 -5.90
CA PHE A 712 -34.39 -15.62 -6.12
C PHE A 712 -35.79 -16.24 -6.15
N GLN A 713 -36.76 -15.51 -5.63
CA GLN A 713 -38.15 -15.95 -5.53
C GLN A 713 -38.93 -15.53 -6.77
N LYS A 714 -39.84 -16.38 -7.27
CA LYS A 714 -40.76 -15.95 -8.32
C LYS A 714 -41.77 -14.98 -7.73
N LYS A 715 -41.97 -13.84 -8.37
CA LYS A 715 -43.09 -12.96 -8.05
C LYS A 715 -44.38 -13.70 -8.44
N ALA A 716 -45.21 -13.98 -7.44
CA ALA A 716 -46.51 -14.62 -7.62
C ALA A 716 -47.42 -13.79 -8.53
#